data_AF-A0A817ZP03-F1
#
_entry.id   AF-A0A817ZP03-F1
#
_cell.length_a   1.000
_cell.length_b   1.000
_cell.length_c   1.000
_cell.angle_alpha   90.00
_cell.angle_beta   90.00
_cell.angle_gamma   90.00
#
_symmetry.space_group_name_H-M   'P 1'
#
loop_
_entity.id
_entity.type
_entity.pdbx_description
1 polymer ?
#
loop_
_entity_poly.entity_id
_entity_poly.type
_entity_poly.pdbx_seq_one_letter_code
_entity_poly.pdbx_strand_id
1 'polypeptide(L)'
;MIRQKTSGLILCVWLLSILSIHAQIDRQLCPNGAITIRDPKWPNISPSFELFAELTSKGGTSEIIQTLGNQRDAIIQTSNGEIIFEYWYFDTNERLTILNGDTNEQSQSVCLRQEIDPLTVTSTIESAVFVKPSVLLGYDARDMNNPNFGAKFIGPSQLKFMPVNIFESCFYLNDSRETVAVTYYMSDIEKYPTFGYLNDSIPLRIEVRTKSAANGNEGTYFYNIFRFLSNLTVEREQHALSLPAGVVCSNQTNTKSIPGNFSEHISINGEVLLSFGNKLAVESFDTIYDQSLQFARFKSLLSNGEQTIELHDFATGLVYHYLTSTRQCQVWKINSTISDAAPIPGQSQIFQMAKPLHLFLLDDMNFQYVGSRKCHNRMLCHVWIGENLLPDQSEFEQREWYWAYQFNGQNIEPWIPTRLVSTRFDAQHKQTSLMETNLYNYRSDPFSLVAIDNTIADCYRALGPTEKFHYGIFTFVINNQDEKPVQSYSHYLKLIIWDTLADHLKIRPIRLSNVVIDQNKTDLIVTFTLVDNPPLYGPVANPLQEPSLDAVVKNLRTLIDTNNISFVVVYDNTEGVRLYPKPGSLNVIARTPTIIIINNITEIVFEIVTNTTKVTTLISKERNRGSKITALWIGFTILGLCIGLVGTFFIVRIIVTRQK
;
A
#
# COMPACT_ATOMS: atom_id res chain seq x y z
N MET A 1 -8.08 63.37 -55.09
CA MET A 1 -8.03 64.07 -53.79
C MET A 1 -8.68 63.16 -52.77
N ILE A 2 -8.07 62.97 -51.58
CA ILE A 2 -8.35 62.00 -50.49
C ILE A 2 -7.22 60.96 -50.38
N ARG A 3 -6.12 61.41 -49.77
CA ARG A 3 -5.10 60.61 -49.07
C ARG A 3 -4.25 61.61 -48.28
N GLN A 4 -3.77 61.22 -47.10
CA GLN A 4 -3.04 62.01 -46.08
C GLN A 4 -3.88 62.75 -45.02
N LYS A 5 -4.53 62.01 -44.09
CA LYS A 5 -4.81 62.53 -42.72
C LYS A 5 -4.90 61.46 -41.61
N THR A 6 -4.52 60.20 -41.85
CA THR A 6 -4.66 59.12 -40.84
C THR A 6 -3.36 58.66 -40.17
N SER A 7 -2.18 59.09 -40.64
CA SER A 7 -0.90 58.62 -40.09
C SER A 7 -0.45 59.33 -38.80
N GLY A 8 -0.95 60.54 -38.52
CA GLY A 8 -0.57 61.30 -37.31
C GLY A 8 -1.27 60.84 -36.04
N LEU A 9 -2.52 60.34 -36.14
CA LEU A 9 -3.28 59.92 -34.97
C LEU A 9 -2.82 58.56 -34.43
N ILE A 10 -2.39 57.64 -35.32
CA ILE A 10 -1.88 56.32 -34.95
C ILE A 10 -0.53 56.44 -34.23
N LEU A 11 0.33 57.39 -34.65
CA LEU A 11 1.62 57.62 -34.00
C LEU A 11 1.46 58.23 -32.60
N CYS A 12 0.52 59.15 -32.39
CA CYS A 12 0.25 59.72 -31.06
C CYS A 12 -0.37 58.70 -30.10
N VAL A 13 -1.26 57.81 -30.56
CA VAL A 13 -1.82 56.75 -29.71
C VAL A 13 -0.75 55.70 -29.37
N TRP A 14 0.17 55.38 -30.29
CA TRP A 14 1.34 54.53 -30.02
C TRP A 14 2.35 55.19 -29.06
N LEU A 15 2.63 56.49 -29.21
CA LEU A 15 3.52 57.22 -28.29
C LEU A 15 2.90 57.39 -26.89
N LEU A 16 1.58 57.61 -26.78
CA LEU A 16 0.87 57.66 -25.50
C LEU A 16 0.81 56.29 -24.82
N SER A 17 0.65 55.19 -25.57
CA SER A 17 0.70 53.84 -25.00
C SER A 17 2.12 53.41 -24.60
N ILE A 18 3.17 53.86 -25.29
CA ILE A 18 4.58 53.64 -24.88
C ILE A 18 4.95 54.49 -23.64
N LEU A 19 4.39 55.69 -23.50
CA LEU A 19 4.56 56.55 -22.30
C LEU A 19 3.77 56.05 -21.08
N SER A 20 2.81 55.14 -21.26
CA SER A 20 1.97 54.61 -20.17
C SER A 20 2.60 53.46 -19.37
N ILE A 21 3.75 52.92 -19.83
CA ILE A 21 4.38 51.74 -19.20
C ILE A 21 5.59 52.13 -18.33
N HIS A 22 6.12 53.35 -18.46
CA HIS A 22 7.38 53.77 -17.81
C HIS A 22 7.23 54.49 -16.44
N ALA A 23 6.04 54.49 -15.84
CA ALA A 23 5.81 55.14 -14.54
C ALA A 23 5.11 54.22 -13.51
N GLN A 24 5.48 52.94 -13.45
CA GLN A 24 4.89 52.00 -12.50
C GLN A 24 5.58 51.98 -11.12
N ILE A 25 6.84 52.43 -11.01
CA ILE A 25 7.58 52.46 -9.74
C ILE A 25 7.28 53.75 -8.97
N ASP A 26 6.78 53.59 -7.75
CA ASP A 26 6.56 54.70 -6.83
C ASP A 26 7.89 55.30 -6.36
N ARG A 27 8.12 56.57 -6.72
CA ARG A 27 9.36 57.30 -6.38
C ARG A 27 9.47 57.72 -4.92
N GLN A 28 8.39 57.70 -4.14
CA GLN A 28 8.47 57.94 -2.70
C GLN A 28 9.04 56.71 -1.99
N LEU A 29 8.63 55.52 -2.44
CA LEU A 29 9.16 54.26 -1.93
C LEU A 29 10.56 53.96 -2.49
N CYS A 30 10.78 54.30 -3.77
CA CYS A 30 12.03 54.05 -4.49
C CYS A 30 12.55 55.31 -5.17
N PRO A 31 13.22 56.22 -4.42
CA PRO A 31 13.65 57.52 -4.95
C PRO A 31 14.63 57.42 -6.12
N ASN A 32 15.40 56.33 -6.19
CA ASN A 32 16.38 56.09 -7.25
C ASN A 32 15.84 55.18 -8.38
N GLY A 33 14.54 54.86 -8.39
CA GLY A 33 13.95 53.90 -9.33
C GLY A 33 14.27 52.45 -9.01
N ALA A 34 14.02 51.54 -9.96
CA ALA A 34 14.38 50.13 -9.83
C ALA A 34 15.89 49.93 -9.84
N ILE A 35 16.36 49.02 -8.99
CA ILE A 35 17.75 48.59 -8.99
C ILE A 35 17.84 47.35 -9.90
N THR A 36 18.46 47.51 -11.06
CA THR A 36 18.53 46.46 -12.09
C THR A 36 19.89 45.74 -12.13
N ILE A 37 20.90 46.25 -11.42
CA ILE A 37 22.24 45.65 -11.38
C ILE A 37 22.47 45.10 -9.99
N ARG A 38 22.82 43.82 -9.93
CA ARG A 38 23.24 43.15 -8.70
C ARG A 38 24.68 43.52 -8.39
N ASP A 39 24.92 44.05 -7.19
CA ASP A 39 26.26 44.38 -6.71
C ASP A 39 27.15 43.12 -6.74
N PRO A 40 28.40 43.17 -7.19
CA PRO A 40 29.31 42.03 -7.18
C PRO A 40 29.51 41.40 -5.80
N LYS A 41 29.22 42.15 -4.72
CA LYS A 41 29.27 41.64 -3.34
C LYS A 41 28.02 40.87 -2.93
N TRP A 42 26.97 40.84 -3.74
CA TRP A 42 25.78 40.05 -3.44
C TRP A 42 26.14 38.57 -3.35
N PRO A 43 25.70 37.85 -2.30
CA PRO A 43 26.09 36.47 -2.11
C PRO A 43 25.44 35.53 -3.12
N ASN A 44 26.14 34.45 -3.46
CA ASN A 44 25.57 33.39 -4.28
C ASN A 44 24.63 32.54 -3.40
N ILE A 45 23.34 32.79 -3.51
CA ILE A 45 22.33 31.99 -2.82
C ILE A 45 22.11 30.72 -3.65
N SER A 46 21.87 29.57 -3.03
CA SER A 46 21.53 28.35 -3.77
C SER A 46 20.12 28.44 -4.36
N PRO A 47 19.86 27.94 -5.59
CA PRO A 47 18.52 27.87 -6.17
C PRO A 47 17.65 26.76 -5.55
N SER A 48 18.19 25.94 -4.65
CA SER A 48 17.44 24.98 -3.83
C SER A 48 17.74 25.24 -2.35
N PHE A 49 16.74 25.63 -1.59
CA PHE A 49 16.89 25.99 -0.19
C PHE A 49 15.61 25.77 0.62
N GLU A 50 15.78 25.70 1.94
CA GLU A 50 14.69 25.72 2.90
C GLU A 50 14.96 26.82 3.93
N LEU A 51 13.98 27.68 4.16
CA LEU A 51 14.05 28.76 5.14
C LEU A 51 12.97 28.60 6.21
N PHE A 52 13.30 29.03 7.43
CA PHE A 52 12.37 29.17 8.53
C PHE A 52 12.45 30.60 9.02
N ALA A 53 11.32 31.29 8.99
CA ALA A 53 11.23 32.69 9.36
C ALA A 53 10.01 32.96 10.23
N GLU A 54 10.17 33.91 11.14
CA GLU A 54 9.05 34.60 11.76
C GLU A 54 8.68 35.78 10.86
N LEU A 55 7.47 35.77 10.30
CA LEU A 55 6.89 36.87 9.55
C LEU A 55 6.11 37.78 10.50
N THR A 56 6.60 39.00 10.70
CA THR A 56 5.86 40.04 11.43
C THR A 56 5.32 41.07 10.47
N SER A 57 4.03 41.39 10.60
CA SER A 57 3.34 42.43 9.84
C SER A 57 2.48 43.28 10.76
N LYS A 58 1.76 44.28 10.20
CA LYS A 58 0.74 45.02 10.97
C LYS A 58 -0.38 44.13 11.51
N GLY A 59 -0.65 42.99 10.85
CA GLY A 59 -1.72 42.06 11.22
C GLY A 59 -1.33 41.08 12.33
N GLY A 60 -0.06 40.99 12.71
CA GLY A 60 0.43 40.04 13.70
C GLY A 60 1.71 39.34 13.27
N THR A 61 2.03 38.27 13.98
CA THR A 61 3.20 37.43 13.74
C THR A 61 2.76 36.02 13.36
N SER A 62 3.41 35.45 12.34
CA SER A 62 3.22 34.07 11.90
C SER A 62 4.58 33.39 11.69
N GLU A 63 4.60 32.07 11.75
CA GLU A 63 5.78 31.28 11.38
C GLU A 63 5.64 30.81 9.94
N ILE A 64 6.72 30.92 9.17
CA ILE A 64 6.77 30.47 7.78
C ILE A 64 7.94 29.53 7.59
N ILE A 65 7.65 28.40 6.97
CA ILE A 65 8.64 27.48 6.40
C ILE A 65 8.46 27.56 4.89
N GLN A 66 9.51 27.89 4.16
CA GLN A 66 9.48 27.85 2.70
C GLN A 66 10.59 26.96 2.17
N THR A 67 10.21 26.06 1.27
CA THR A 67 11.13 25.18 0.55
C THR A 67 11.04 25.47 -0.94
N LEU A 68 12.15 25.94 -1.50
CA LEU A 68 12.32 26.09 -2.94
C LEU A 68 13.16 24.93 -3.46
N GLY A 69 12.65 24.24 -4.47
CA GLY A 69 13.37 23.22 -5.22
C GLY A 69 13.37 23.51 -6.72
N ASN A 70 13.77 22.52 -7.51
CA ASN A 70 13.78 22.67 -8.96
C ASN A 70 12.34 22.74 -9.50
N GLN A 71 11.95 23.89 -10.05
CA GLN A 71 10.61 24.17 -10.61
C GLN A 71 9.44 24.04 -9.64
N ARG A 72 9.70 24.03 -8.33
CA ARG A 72 8.66 23.89 -7.30
C ARG A 72 8.97 24.73 -6.07
N ASP A 73 7.93 25.26 -5.46
CA ASP A 73 8.01 26.09 -4.25
C ASP A 73 6.90 25.68 -3.30
N ALA A 74 7.20 25.47 -2.03
CA ALA A 74 6.23 25.13 -1.00
C ALA A 74 6.37 26.09 0.18
N ILE A 75 5.24 26.61 0.67
CA ILE A 75 5.15 27.47 1.84
C ILE A 75 4.22 26.81 2.85
N ILE A 76 4.68 26.67 4.08
CA ILE A 76 3.88 26.29 5.24
C ILE A 76 3.83 27.49 6.16
N GLN A 77 2.65 28.02 6.42
CA GLN A 77 2.43 29.12 7.34
C GLN A 77 1.61 28.67 8.53
N THR A 78 2.06 29.03 9.73
CA THR A 78 1.33 28.81 10.98
C THR A 78 0.99 30.15 11.61
N SER A 79 -0.30 30.40 11.83
CA SER A 79 -0.85 31.64 12.40
C SER A 79 -2.02 31.31 13.30
N ASN A 80 -2.00 31.75 14.56
CA ASN A 80 -3.12 31.57 15.51
C ASN A 80 -3.66 30.14 15.66
N GLY A 81 -2.84 29.10 15.40
CA GLY A 81 -3.25 27.70 15.45
C GLY A 81 -3.67 27.11 14.10
N GLU A 82 -3.96 27.96 13.11
CA GLU A 82 -4.23 27.54 11.74
C GLU A 82 -2.93 27.25 10.99
N ILE A 83 -2.95 26.21 10.15
CA ILE A 83 -1.83 25.82 9.29
C ILE A 83 -2.30 25.87 7.85
N ILE A 84 -1.60 26.65 7.04
CA ILE A 84 -1.87 26.83 5.61
C ILE A 84 -0.68 26.33 4.84
N PHE A 85 -0.94 25.46 3.87
CA PHE A 85 0.08 24.97 2.95
C PHE A 85 -0.18 25.55 1.57
N GLU A 86 0.83 26.13 0.95
CA GLU A 86 0.79 26.54 -0.44
C GLU A 86 1.87 25.82 -1.23
N TYR A 87 1.49 25.14 -2.31
CA TYR A 87 2.39 24.48 -3.23
C TYR A 87 2.28 25.14 -4.59
N TRP A 88 3.42 25.42 -5.21
CA TRP A 88 3.53 26.02 -6.52
C TRP A 88 4.32 25.05 -7.41
N TYR A 89 3.68 24.57 -8.46
CA TYR A 89 4.27 23.70 -9.46
C TYR A 89 4.42 24.49 -10.75
N PHE A 90 5.63 24.96 -11.02
CA PHE A 90 5.91 25.81 -12.18
C PHE A 90 5.98 25.02 -13.48
N ASP A 91 6.23 23.70 -13.40
CA ASP A 91 6.18 22.76 -14.53
C ASP A 91 4.76 22.59 -15.09
N THR A 92 3.75 22.62 -14.22
CA THR A 92 2.33 22.47 -14.60
C THR A 92 1.53 23.77 -14.53
N ASN A 93 2.15 24.89 -14.16
CA ASN A 93 1.51 26.18 -13.90
C ASN A 93 0.32 26.05 -12.93
N GLU A 94 0.45 25.30 -11.84
CA GLU A 94 -0.62 25.17 -10.84
C GLU A 94 -0.16 25.53 -9.42
N ARG A 95 -1.06 26.21 -8.71
CA ARG A 95 -0.96 26.54 -7.30
C ARG A 95 -2.01 25.74 -6.54
N LEU A 96 -1.58 25.05 -5.49
CA LEU A 96 -2.46 24.37 -4.56
C LEU A 96 -2.38 25.06 -3.20
N THR A 97 -3.51 25.51 -2.68
CA THR A 97 -3.63 26.05 -1.32
C THR A 97 -4.44 25.08 -0.48
N ILE A 98 -3.85 24.55 0.58
CA ILE A 98 -4.48 23.63 1.52
C ILE A 98 -4.73 24.37 2.82
N LEU A 99 -5.99 24.50 3.18
CA LEU A 99 -6.42 25.09 4.44
C LEU A 99 -6.69 23.94 5.40
N ASN A 100 -5.87 23.82 6.45
CA ASN A 100 -6.13 22.83 7.50
C ASN A 100 -6.99 23.49 8.58
N GLY A 101 -8.26 23.09 8.66
CA GLY A 101 -9.21 23.63 9.65
C GLY A 101 -8.75 23.37 11.07
N ASP A 102 -8.91 24.37 11.95
CA ASP A 102 -8.47 24.29 13.34
C ASP A 102 -9.18 23.15 14.12
N THR A 103 -8.40 22.64 15.05
CA THR A 103 -8.34 21.39 15.79
C THR A 103 -9.55 20.88 16.57
N ASN A 104 -10.81 21.28 16.31
CA ASN A 104 -11.93 20.73 17.11
C ASN A 104 -13.22 20.31 16.39
N GLU A 105 -13.59 20.81 15.20
CA GLU A 105 -14.91 20.45 14.62
C GLU A 105 -14.98 20.28 13.09
N GLN A 106 -13.94 20.63 12.33
CA GLN A 106 -13.90 20.37 10.87
C GLN A 106 -12.52 19.88 10.46
N SER A 107 -12.35 18.56 10.39
CA SER A 107 -11.05 17.91 10.11
C SER A 107 -10.73 17.77 8.61
N GLN A 108 -11.52 18.36 7.71
CA GLN A 108 -11.23 18.25 6.28
C GLN A 108 -10.27 19.36 5.85
N SER A 109 -9.07 18.98 5.42
CA SER A 109 -8.20 19.88 4.68
C SER A 109 -8.87 20.24 3.35
N VAL A 110 -9.19 21.52 3.15
CA VAL A 110 -9.75 21.99 1.87
C VAL A 110 -8.60 22.32 0.95
N CYS A 111 -8.53 21.65 -0.21
CA CYS A 111 -7.53 21.95 -1.23
C CYS A 111 -8.12 22.78 -2.38
N LEU A 112 -7.59 23.98 -2.56
CA LEU A 112 -7.96 24.91 -3.61
C LEU A 112 -6.89 24.89 -4.70
N ARG A 113 -7.27 24.48 -5.91
CA ARG A 113 -6.42 24.58 -7.10
C ARG A 113 -6.67 25.90 -7.82
N GLN A 114 -5.59 26.55 -8.22
CA GLN A 114 -5.60 27.72 -9.08
C GLN A 114 -4.54 27.57 -10.18
N GLU A 115 -4.89 27.93 -11.41
CA GLU A 115 -3.92 28.07 -12.49
C GLU A 115 -3.05 29.32 -12.22
N ILE A 116 -1.74 29.14 -12.29
CA ILE A 116 -0.77 30.21 -12.12
C ILE A 116 -0.62 30.94 -13.46
N ASP A 117 -0.85 32.25 -13.47
CA ASP A 117 -0.21 33.06 -14.50
C ASP A 117 1.29 33.02 -14.17
N PRO A 118 2.19 32.64 -15.08
CA PRO A 118 3.62 32.67 -14.82
C PRO A 118 4.14 34.05 -14.32
N LEU A 119 3.35 35.12 -14.45
CA LEU A 119 3.37 36.40 -13.71
C LEU A 119 3.51 36.31 -12.17
N THR A 120 2.85 35.33 -11.56
CA THR A 120 2.30 35.46 -10.19
C THR A 120 3.33 35.18 -9.12
N VAL A 121 3.68 36.26 -8.42
CA VAL A 121 4.75 36.33 -7.42
C VAL A 121 4.26 36.47 -5.97
N THR A 122 2.96 36.72 -5.78
CA THR A 122 2.36 36.97 -4.47
C THR A 122 1.67 35.73 -3.89
N SER A 123 1.90 35.50 -2.59
CA SER A 123 1.10 34.58 -1.78
C SER A 123 -0.07 35.34 -1.16
N THR A 124 -1.23 34.69 -1.05
CA THR A 124 -2.47 35.29 -0.54
C THR A 124 -2.95 34.47 0.65
N ILE A 125 -2.66 34.92 1.87
CA ILE A 125 -2.98 34.18 3.09
C ILE A 125 -3.62 35.14 4.11
N GLU A 126 -4.76 34.75 4.70
CA GLU A 126 -5.47 35.50 5.76
C GLU A 126 -5.76 36.98 5.42
N SER A 127 -6.10 37.29 4.17
CA SER A 127 -6.40 38.65 3.67
C SER A 127 -5.19 39.60 3.54
N ALA A 128 -3.97 39.15 3.86
CA ALA A 128 -2.74 39.91 3.66
C ALA A 128 -1.92 39.30 2.52
N VAL A 129 -1.61 40.13 1.52
CA VAL A 129 -0.78 39.73 0.38
C VAL A 129 0.68 39.99 0.74
N PHE A 130 1.50 38.94 0.72
CA PHE A 130 2.94 39.05 0.95
C PHE A 130 3.71 38.51 -0.24
N VAL A 131 4.87 39.13 -0.51
CA VAL A 131 5.82 38.65 -1.50
C VAL A 131 6.64 37.51 -0.90
N LYS A 132 6.63 36.35 -1.56
CA LYS A 132 7.33 35.14 -1.08
C LYS A 132 8.83 35.38 -0.92
N PRO A 133 9.49 34.83 0.12
CA PRO A 133 10.94 34.97 0.27
C PRO A 133 11.75 34.46 -0.95
N SER A 134 11.32 33.39 -1.63
CA SER A 134 11.91 32.95 -2.91
C SER A 134 12.01 34.07 -3.95
N VAL A 135 10.92 34.79 -4.19
CA VAL A 135 10.87 35.95 -5.09
C VAL A 135 11.77 37.08 -4.58
N LEU A 136 11.70 37.39 -3.28
CA LEU A 136 12.54 38.44 -2.68
C LEU A 136 14.04 38.15 -2.82
N LEU A 137 14.44 36.89 -2.77
CA LEU A 137 15.84 36.46 -2.95
C LEU A 137 16.25 36.36 -4.43
N GLY A 138 15.33 36.66 -5.35
CA GLY A 138 15.60 36.77 -6.78
C GLY A 138 15.25 35.52 -7.59
N TYR A 139 14.48 34.58 -7.02
CA TYR A 139 14.03 33.38 -7.72
C TYR A 139 12.59 33.54 -8.19
N ASP A 140 12.37 33.45 -9.50
CA ASP A 140 11.04 33.35 -10.12
C ASP A 140 10.95 32.06 -10.94
N ALA A 141 9.72 31.54 -11.06
CA ALA A 141 9.32 30.31 -11.76
C ALA A 141 9.97 30.10 -13.14
N ARG A 142 10.28 31.20 -13.84
CA ARG A 142 10.81 31.20 -15.22
C ARG A 142 12.30 31.48 -15.33
N ASP A 143 12.92 31.98 -14.27
CA ASP A 143 14.32 32.38 -14.28
C ASP A 143 14.90 32.27 -12.87
N MET A 144 15.63 31.17 -12.61
CA MET A 144 16.38 30.98 -11.37
C MET A 144 17.46 32.04 -11.15
N ASN A 145 17.71 32.90 -12.15
CA ASN A 145 18.62 34.02 -12.09
C ASN A 145 17.94 35.31 -12.56
N ASN A 146 16.69 35.57 -12.18
CA ASN A 146 15.95 36.75 -12.66
C ASN A 146 16.81 38.02 -12.51
N PRO A 147 17.38 38.56 -13.62
CA PRO A 147 18.35 39.64 -13.55
C PRO A 147 17.69 40.97 -13.19
N ASN A 148 16.36 41.01 -13.12
CA ASN A 148 15.58 42.22 -12.88
C ASN A 148 15.53 42.64 -11.41
N PHE A 149 15.97 41.78 -10.48
CA PHE A 149 16.07 42.11 -9.05
C PHE A 149 17.52 42.38 -8.67
N GLY A 150 18.01 43.55 -9.07
CA GLY A 150 19.31 44.05 -8.63
C GLY A 150 19.28 44.41 -7.15
N ALA A 151 20.36 44.12 -6.45
CA ALA A 151 20.56 44.50 -5.05
C ALA A 151 21.84 45.33 -4.95
N LYS A 152 21.78 46.48 -4.30
CA LYS A 152 22.90 47.40 -4.10
C LYS A 152 23.49 47.20 -2.71
N PHE A 153 24.80 47.03 -2.60
CA PHE A 153 25.46 46.99 -1.29
C PHE A 153 25.45 48.38 -0.65
N ILE A 154 24.95 48.46 0.59
CA ILE A 154 24.90 49.69 1.37
C ILE A 154 26.11 49.79 2.29
N GLY A 155 26.45 48.69 2.98
CA GLY A 155 27.56 48.65 3.91
C GLY A 155 27.43 47.56 4.96
N PRO A 156 28.50 47.33 5.76
CA PRO A 156 28.45 46.45 6.91
C PRO A 156 27.64 47.08 8.06
N SER A 157 27.00 46.26 8.88
CA SER A 157 26.20 46.67 10.04
C SER A 157 26.14 45.54 11.09
N GLN A 158 25.26 45.67 12.08
CA GLN A 158 24.97 44.64 13.07
C GLN A 158 23.45 44.39 13.20
N LEU A 159 23.06 43.12 13.22
CA LEU A 159 21.69 42.68 13.51
C LEU A 159 21.71 41.82 14.78
N LYS A 160 21.16 42.34 15.88
CA LYS A 160 21.19 41.65 17.20
C LYS A 160 22.60 41.11 17.55
N PHE A 161 23.61 41.97 17.43
CA PHE A 161 25.05 41.66 17.64
C PHE A 161 25.71 40.75 16.59
N MET A 162 24.98 40.22 15.62
CA MET A 162 25.57 39.49 14.49
C MET A 162 26.05 40.50 13.44
N PRO A 163 27.32 40.45 12.99
CA PRO A 163 27.79 41.31 11.92
C PRO A 163 27.16 40.88 10.59
N VAL A 164 26.65 41.85 9.85
CA VAL A 164 25.88 41.65 8.62
C VAL A 164 26.32 42.62 7.54
N ASN A 165 26.06 42.24 6.30
CA ASN A 165 26.15 43.07 5.11
C ASN A 165 24.74 43.48 4.69
N ILE A 166 24.49 44.79 4.59
CA ILE A 166 23.19 45.34 4.19
C ILE A 166 23.16 45.56 2.68
N PHE A 167 22.08 45.10 2.06
CA PHE A 167 21.78 45.36 0.67
C PHE A 167 20.37 45.93 0.53
N GLU A 168 20.13 46.75 -0.49
CA GLU A 168 18.81 47.27 -0.84
C GLU A 168 18.45 46.87 -2.27
N SER A 169 17.18 46.49 -2.48
CA SER A 169 16.59 46.31 -3.80
C SER A 169 15.30 47.13 -3.91
N CYS A 170 14.99 47.55 -5.13
CA CYS A 170 13.66 48.04 -5.45
C CYS A 170 13.24 47.54 -6.84
N PHE A 171 12.00 47.09 -6.94
CA PHE A 171 11.40 46.59 -8.17
C PHE A 171 9.88 46.76 -8.16
N TYR A 172 9.27 46.52 -9.32
CA TYR A 172 7.81 46.54 -9.50
C TYR A 172 7.31 45.13 -9.80
N LEU A 173 6.24 44.72 -9.11
CA LEU A 173 5.56 43.46 -9.36
C LEU A 173 4.32 43.73 -10.21
N ASN A 174 4.34 43.25 -11.45
CA ASN A 174 3.27 43.49 -12.41
C ASN A 174 1.92 42.90 -11.95
N ASP A 175 1.98 41.74 -11.30
CA ASP A 175 0.81 40.94 -10.94
C ASP A 175 -0.03 41.57 -9.83
N SER A 176 0.63 41.98 -8.75
CA SER A 176 -0.03 42.73 -7.68
C SER A 176 -0.10 44.23 -7.96
N ARG A 177 0.54 44.69 -9.04
CA ARG A 177 0.71 46.10 -9.40
C ARG A 177 1.33 46.90 -8.25
N GLU A 178 2.36 46.35 -7.62
CA GLU A 178 2.98 46.92 -6.42
C GLU A 178 4.43 47.33 -6.66
N THR A 179 4.83 48.48 -6.12
CA THR A 179 6.24 48.80 -5.92
C THR A 179 6.71 48.14 -4.64
N VAL A 180 7.85 47.47 -4.69
CA VAL A 180 8.44 46.74 -3.57
C VAL A 180 9.86 47.28 -3.33
N ALA A 181 10.12 47.72 -2.11
CA ALA A 181 11.45 48.06 -1.62
C ALA A 181 11.86 47.03 -0.55
N VAL A 182 13.06 46.48 -0.69
CA VAL A 182 13.54 45.38 0.14
C VAL A 182 14.91 45.74 0.71
N THR A 183 15.08 45.53 2.02
CA THR A 183 16.37 45.61 2.70
C THR A 183 16.76 44.23 3.19
N TYR A 184 17.90 43.74 2.73
CA TYR A 184 18.42 42.43 3.10
C TYR A 184 19.54 42.56 4.12
N TYR A 185 19.51 41.72 5.14
CA TYR A 185 20.56 41.58 6.14
C TYR A 185 21.20 40.21 5.96
N MET A 186 22.33 40.18 5.26
CA MET A 186 23.08 38.95 4.95
C MET A 186 24.22 38.76 5.96
N SER A 187 24.52 37.54 6.37
CA SER A 187 25.64 37.28 7.29
C SER A 187 26.98 37.73 6.69
N ASP A 188 27.83 38.36 7.49
CA ASP A 188 29.21 38.68 7.10
C ASP A 188 30.10 37.46 7.34
N ILE A 189 30.41 36.69 6.28
CA ILE A 189 31.19 35.43 6.38
C ILE A 189 32.54 35.65 7.06
N GLU A 190 33.18 36.82 6.89
CA GLU A 190 34.50 37.11 7.47
C GLU A 190 34.44 37.31 8.98
N LYS A 191 33.33 37.84 9.50
CA LYS A 191 33.17 38.20 10.92
C LYS A 191 32.22 37.30 11.69
N TYR A 192 31.39 36.55 10.98
CA TYR A 192 30.40 35.62 11.51
C TYR A 192 30.36 34.39 10.61
N PRO A 193 31.34 33.48 10.76
CA PRO A 193 31.29 32.20 10.07
C PRO A 193 30.06 31.46 10.57
N THR A 194 29.07 31.31 9.69
CA THR A 194 27.87 30.53 9.98
C THR A 194 28.28 29.09 10.24
N PHE A 195 27.77 28.47 11.30
CA PHE A 195 28.02 27.05 11.59
C PHE A 195 27.50 26.18 10.42
N GLY A 196 28.40 25.75 9.53
CA GLY A 196 28.08 24.95 8.35
C GLY A 196 29.29 24.77 7.44
N TYR A 197 29.26 23.74 6.60
CA TYR A 197 30.37 23.34 5.73
C TYR A 197 30.66 24.30 4.56
N LEU A 198 29.85 25.34 4.35
CA LEU A 198 29.81 26.04 3.06
C LEU A 198 30.47 27.43 3.02
N ASN A 199 30.86 28.06 4.14
CA ASN A 199 31.37 29.45 4.13
C ASN A 199 30.49 30.42 3.30
N ASP A 200 29.18 30.18 3.26
CA ASP A 200 28.24 30.97 2.48
C ASP A 200 27.62 32.08 3.34
N SER A 201 27.30 33.21 2.70
CA SER A 201 26.55 34.29 3.34
C SER A 201 25.06 33.94 3.24
N ILE A 202 24.37 33.94 4.37
CA ILE A 202 22.97 33.52 4.49
C ILE A 202 22.09 34.71 4.88
N PRO A 203 20.82 34.72 4.46
CA PRO A 203 19.88 35.77 4.88
C PRO A 203 19.50 35.58 6.35
N LEU A 204 19.62 36.65 7.15
CA LEU A 204 19.22 36.67 8.57
C LEU A 204 17.94 37.48 8.80
N ARG A 205 17.71 38.50 7.97
CA ARG A 205 16.46 39.28 7.97
C ARG A 205 16.19 39.87 6.59
N ILE A 206 14.92 39.92 6.22
CA ILE A 206 14.45 40.62 5.03
C ILE A 206 13.35 41.59 5.47
N GLU A 207 13.56 42.89 5.26
CA GLU A 207 12.55 43.91 5.48
C GLU A 207 11.92 44.29 4.16
N VAL A 208 10.59 44.31 4.12
CA VAL A 208 9.85 44.60 2.90
C VAL A 208 8.89 45.74 3.15
N ARG A 209 8.92 46.71 2.24
CA ARG A 209 7.95 47.80 2.16
C ARG A 209 7.30 47.75 0.80
N THR A 210 5.97 47.79 0.76
CA THR A 210 5.20 47.70 -0.48
C THR A 210 4.27 48.89 -0.61
N LYS A 211 3.98 49.27 -1.86
CA LYS A 211 2.95 50.27 -2.19
C LYS A 211 2.20 49.87 -3.44
N SER A 212 0.90 49.66 -3.31
CA SER A 212 0.04 49.28 -4.44
C SER A 212 -0.28 50.47 -5.32
N ALA A 213 -0.06 50.33 -6.63
CA ALA A 213 -0.42 51.34 -7.62
C ALA A 213 -1.94 51.45 -7.79
N ALA A 214 -2.71 50.42 -7.41
CA ALA A 214 -4.15 50.38 -7.61
C ALA A 214 -4.93 51.21 -6.58
N ASN A 215 -4.53 51.18 -5.31
CA ASN A 215 -5.24 51.83 -4.20
C ASN A 215 -4.35 52.72 -3.33
N GLY A 216 -3.02 52.74 -3.55
CA GLY A 216 -2.07 53.50 -2.75
C GLY A 216 -1.77 52.90 -1.37
N ASN A 217 -2.28 51.70 -1.06
CA ASN A 217 -2.06 51.06 0.23
C ASN A 217 -0.58 50.74 0.43
N GLU A 218 -0.07 51.07 1.62
CA GLU A 218 1.31 50.79 2.02
C GLU A 218 1.38 49.63 3.02
N GLY A 219 2.21 48.64 2.68
CA GLY A 219 2.54 47.50 3.51
C GLY A 219 3.95 47.61 4.09
N THR A 220 4.15 47.06 5.28
CA THR A 220 5.49 46.83 5.84
C THR A 220 5.47 45.55 6.64
N TYR A 221 6.44 44.67 6.38
CA TYR A 221 6.60 43.40 7.06
C TYR A 221 8.07 42.98 7.04
N PHE A 222 8.42 42.05 7.94
CA PHE A 222 9.79 41.55 8.04
C PHE A 222 9.78 40.04 8.21
N TYR A 223 10.72 39.38 7.54
CA TYR A 223 11.06 37.99 7.78
C TYR A 223 12.29 37.95 8.69
N ASN A 224 12.12 37.53 9.94
CA ASN A 224 13.25 37.23 10.83
C ASN A 224 13.64 35.76 10.61
N ILE A 225 14.71 35.53 9.86
CA ILE A 225 15.13 34.18 9.46
C ILE A 225 16.00 33.60 10.57
N PHE A 226 15.53 32.53 11.19
CA PHE A 226 16.25 31.84 12.27
C PHE A 226 16.87 30.52 11.82
N ARG A 227 16.52 30.02 10.63
CA ARG A 227 17.18 28.89 9.99
C ARG A 227 17.13 29.02 8.47
N PHE A 228 18.27 28.74 7.84
CA PHE A 228 18.41 28.69 6.40
C PHE A 228 19.28 27.49 6.03
N LEU A 229 18.79 26.65 5.11
CA LEU A 229 19.51 25.48 4.59
C LEU A 229 19.65 25.64 3.09
N SER A 230 20.87 25.76 2.58
CA SER A 230 21.17 25.73 1.15
C SER A 230 21.43 24.30 0.67
N ASN A 231 21.28 24.07 -0.64
CA ASN A 231 21.62 22.82 -1.32
C ASN A 231 20.92 21.61 -0.68
N LEU A 232 19.59 21.63 -0.69
CA LEU A 232 18.80 20.55 -0.10
C LEU A 232 19.18 19.20 -0.72
N THR A 233 19.17 18.15 0.10
CA THR A 233 19.23 16.79 -0.43
C THR A 233 17.96 16.52 -1.21
N VAL A 234 18.06 15.71 -2.28
CA VAL A 234 16.89 15.27 -3.08
C VAL A 234 15.78 14.72 -2.18
N GLU A 235 16.14 13.97 -1.15
CA GLU A 235 15.20 13.41 -0.16
C GLU A 235 14.43 14.50 0.61
N ARG A 236 15.14 15.53 1.11
CA ARG A 236 14.52 16.63 1.88
C ARG A 236 13.63 17.49 0.99
N GLU A 237 14.12 17.82 -0.21
CA GLU A 237 13.38 18.57 -1.22
C GLU A 237 12.08 17.84 -1.59
N GLN A 238 12.14 16.56 -1.94
CA GLN A 238 10.94 15.78 -2.30
C GLN A 238 9.94 15.66 -1.14
N HIS A 239 10.41 15.52 0.10
CA HIS A 239 9.53 15.44 1.25
C HIS A 239 8.78 16.76 1.48
N ALA A 240 9.48 17.89 1.48
CA ALA A 240 8.89 19.20 1.71
C ALA A 240 7.97 19.67 0.56
N LEU A 241 8.25 19.26 -0.67
CA LEU A 241 7.48 19.64 -1.86
C LEU A 241 6.33 18.67 -2.19
N SER A 242 6.12 17.64 -1.36
CA SER A 242 4.98 16.73 -1.50
C SER A 242 3.79 17.24 -0.73
N LEU A 243 2.59 17.02 -1.26
CA LEU A 243 1.35 17.34 -0.54
C LEU A 243 1.30 16.56 0.79
N PRO A 244 0.67 17.12 1.84
CA PRO A 244 0.49 16.44 3.11
C PRO A 244 -0.32 15.14 2.94
N ALA A 245 -0.11 14.18 3.84
CA ALA A 245 -0.86 12.93 3.82
C ALA A 245 -2.37 13.17 4.03
N GLY A 246 -3.21 12.41 3.33
CA GLY A 246 -4.67 12.50 3.42
C GLY A 246 -5.30 13.66 2.64
N VAL A 247 -4.52 14.50 1.95
CA VAL A 247 -5.08 15.63 1.20
C VAL A 247 -5.42 15.25 -0.24
N VAL A 248 -6.69 15.38 -0.59
CA VAL A 248 -7.21 15.17 -1.96
C VAL A 248 -7.46 16.54 -2.63
N CYS A 249 -6.64 16.89 -3.61
CA CYS A 249 -6.81 18.09 -4.44
C CYS A 249 -7.38 17.74 -5.82
N SER A 250 -8.68 17.90 -6.04
CA SER A 250 -9.32 17.56 -7.33
C SER A 250 -8.76 18.36 -8.52
N ASN A 251 -8.80 17.76 -9.72
CA ASN A 251 -8.44 18.38 -11.01
C ASN A 251 -6.97 18.84 -11.13
N GLN A 252 -6.04 18.18 -10.46
CA GLN A 252 -4.61 18.44 -10.65
C GLN A 252 -4.18 18.17 -12.10
N THR A 253 -3.27 19.03 -12.60
CA THR A 253 -2.66 18.89 -13.92
C THR A 253 -1.51 17.87 -13.92
N ASN A 254 -0.82 17.72 -12.78
CA ASN A 254 0.22 16.72 -12.62
C ASN A 254 -0.39 15.31 -12.46
N THR A 255 -0.49 14.57 -13.56
CA THR A 255 -0.99 13.20 -13.55
C THR A 255 0.11 12.22 -13.91
N LYS A 256 0.62 11.47 -12.91
CA LYS A 256 1.37 10.24 -13.17
C LYS A 256 0.38 9.08 -13.17
N SER A 257 0.42 8.21 -14.17
CA SER A 257 -0.38 6.97 -14.14
C SER A 257 0.19 6.02 -13.10
N ILE A 258 -0.68 5.30 -12.40
CA ILE A 258 -0.24 4.12 -11.63
C ILE A 258 0.39 3.10 -12.59
N PRO A 259 1.37 2.27 -12.16
CA PRO A 259 1.93 1.23 -13.01
C PRO A 259 0.82 0.35 -13.60
N GLY A 260 0.62 0.41 -14.92
CA GLY A 260 -0.52 -0.25 -15.58
C GLY A 260 -0.30 -1.74 -15.88
N ASN A 261 0.95 -2.20 -15.90
CA ASN A 261 1.31 -3.57 -16.23
C ASN A 261 1.48 -4.39 -14.94
N PHE A 262 0.36 -4.70 -14.27
CA PHE A 262 0.37 -5.70 -13.22
C PHE A 262 0.57 -7.08 -13.85
N SER A 263 1.47 -7.88 -13.28
CA SER A 263 1.63 -9.27 -13.69
C SER A 263 0.37 -10.07 -13.36
N GLU A 264 0.05 -11.05 -14.20
CA GLU A 264 -1.00 -12.04 -13.92
C GLU A 264 -0.64 -12.94 -12.73
N HIS A 265 0.62 -12.90 -12.29
CA HIS A 265 1.16 -13.58 -11.13
C HIS A 265 1.61 -12.55 -10.11
N ILE A 266 1.01 -12.54 -8.93
CA ILE A 266 1.43 -11.71 -7.80
C ILE A 266 1.60 -12.58 -6.56
N SER A 267 2.72 -12.43 -5.86
CA SER A 267 2.88 -12.92 -4.50
C SER A 267 3.39 -11.79 -3.64
N ILE A 268 2.78 -11.64 -2.49
CA ILE A 268 3.04 -10.50 -1.62
C ILE A 268 2.79 -10.90 -0.18
N ASN A 269 3.71 -10.50 0.68
CA ASN A 269 3.51 -10.54 2.12
C ASN A 269 3.11 -9.16 2.59
N GLY A 270 2.35 -9.11 3.67
CA GLY A 270 2.01 -7.83 4.27
C GLY A 270 1.67 -7.91 5.74
N GLU A 271 1.71 -6.75 6.36
CA GLU A 271 1.24 -6.50 7.71
C GLU A 271 0.17 -5.41 7.65
N VAL A 272 -0.97 -5.65 8.28
CA VAL A 272 -2.07 -4.72 8.39
C VAL A 272 -2.12 -4.23 9.82
N LEU A 273 -1.94 -2.92 10.00
CA LEU A 273 -2.19 -2.23 11.26
C LEU A 273 -3.61 -1.66 11.19
N LEU A 274 -4.49 -2.19 12.03
CA LEU A 274 -5.88 -1.78 12.15
C LEU A 274 -6.06 -0.94 13.41
N SER A 275 -6.44 0.32 13.24
CA SER A 275 -6.76 1.24 14.32
C SER A 275 -8.25 1.58 14.30
N PHE A 276 -8.96 1.15 15.35
CA PHE A 276 -10.37 1.48 15.59
C PHE A 276 -10.51 2.17 16.94
N GLY A 277 -10.60 3.51 16.93
CA GLY A 277 -10.51 4.31 18.14
C GLY A 277 -9.19 4.06 18.88
N ASN A 278 -9.25 3.57 20.11
CA ASN A 278 -8.07 3.31 20.95
C ASN A 278 -7.51 1.88 20.83
N LYS A 279 -8.08 1.04 19.97
CA LYS A 279 -7.63 -0.34 19.79
C LYS A 279 -6.74 -0.44 18.55
N LEU A 280 -5.54 -0.98 18.76
CA LEU A 280 -4.62 -1.35 17.70
C LEU A 280 -4.58 -2.87 17.57
N ALA A 281 -4.85 -3.38 16.38
CA ALA A 281 -4.65 -4.77 16.02
C ALA A 281 -3.60 -4.85 14.89
N VAL A 282 -2.77 -5.88 14.93
CA VAL A 282 -1.80 -6.16 13.87
C VAL A 282 -2.11 -7.56 13.34
N GLU A 283 -2.26 -7.64 12.03
CA GLU A 283 -2.49 -8.89 11.31
C GLU A 283 -1.41 -9.01 10.24
N SER A 284 -1.00 -10.23 9.90
CA SER A 284 -0.09 -10.43 8.77
C SER A 284 -0.70 -11.39 7.76
N PHE A 285 -0.31 -11.23 6.51
CA PHE A 285 -0.79 -12.07 5.43
C PHE A 285 0.30 -12.43 4.43
N ASP A 286 0.04 -13.52 3.72
CA ASP A 286 0.82 -14.04 2.62
C ASP A 286 -0.15 -14.42 1.51
N THR A 287 -0.12 -13.64 0.43
CA THR A 287 -1.01 -13.79 -0.71
C THR A 287 -0.25 -14.34 -1.90
N ILE A 288 -0.86 -15.30 -2.60
CA ILE A 288 -0.46 -15.75 -3.92
C ILE A 288 -1.67 -15.58 -4.83
N TYR A 289 -1.48 -14.96 -5.97
CA TYR A 289 -2.51 -14.67 -6.96
C TYR A 289 -1.99 -15.09 -8.33
N ASP A 290 -2.69 -16.01 -8.98
CA ASP A 290 -2.31 -16.52 -10.29
C ASP A 290 -3.54 -16.56 -11.20
N GLN A 291 -3.67 -15.53 -12.04
CA GLN A 291 -4.80 -15.38 -12.93
C GLN A 291 -4.80 -16.44 -14.03
N SER A 292 -3.63 -16.83 -14.53
CA SER A 292 -3.48 -17.86 -15.56
C SER A 292 -3.99 -19.22 -15.08
N LEU A 293 -3.75 -19.54 -13.80
CA LEU A 293 -4.23 -20.73 -13.13
C LEU A 293 -5.61 -20.51 -12.50
N GLN A 294 -6.21 -19.34 -12.59
CA GLN A 294 -7.49 -19.04 -11.93
C GLN A 294 -7.47 -19.44 -10.45
N PHE A 295 -6.40 -19.07 -9.74
CA PHE A 295 -6.12 -19.53 -8.38
C PHE A 295 -5.58 -18.41 -7.49
N ALA A 296 -6.14 -18.26 -6.30
CA ALA A 296 -5.58 -17.42 -5.25
C ALA A 296 -5.43 -18.18 -3.94
N ARG A 297 -4.41 -17.82 -3.15
CA ARG A 297 -4.22 -18.24 -1.76
C ARG A 297 -4.07 -17.01 -0.90
N PHE A 298 -4.84 -16.96 0.19
CA PHE A 298 -4.70 -15.98 1.26
C PHE A 298 -4.38 -16.73 2.54
N LYS A 299 -3.16 -16.57 3.04
CA LYS A 299 -2.78 -17.07 4.37
C LYS A 299 -2.71 -15.88 5.30
N SER A 300 -3.48 -15.89 6.38
CA SER A 300 -3.54 -14.78 7.33
C SER A 300 -3.24 -15.25 8.74
N LEU A 301 -2.52 -14.42 9.51
CA LEU A 301 -2.33 -14.54 10.94
C LEU A 301 -3.08 -13.38 11.59
N LEU A 302 -4.19 -13.70 12.24
CA LEU A 302 -5.05 -12.73 12.91
C LEU A 302 -4.43 -12.26 14.22
N SER A 303 -4.91 -11.12 14.71
CA SER A 303 -4.41 -10.50 15.95
C SER A 303 -4.60 -11.37 17.21
N ASN A 304 -5.53 -12.32 17.19
CA ASN A 304 -5.74 -13.31 18.25
C ASN A 304 -4.74 -14.51 18.18
N GLY A 305 -3.83 -14.52 17.21
CA GLY A 305 -2.87 -15.60 16.96
C GLY A 305 -3.42 -16.77 16.14
N GLU A 306 -4.68 -16.69 15.70
CA GLU A 306 -5.27 -17.70 14.82
C GLU A 306 -4.76 -17.54 13.39
N GLN A 307 -4.38 -18.68 12.80
CA GLN A 307 -3.90 -18.71 11.42
C GLN A 307 -4.93 -19.38 10.51
N THR A 308 -5.41 -18.62 9.52
CA THR A 308 -6.33 -19.08 8.49
C THR A 308 -5.58 -19.25 7.16
N ILE A 309 -6.04 -20.20 6.35
CA ILE A 309 -5.63 -20.31 4.96
C ILE A 309 -6.88 -20.46 4.11
N GLU A 310 -7.08 -19.52 3.19
CA GLU A 310 -8.13 -19.54 2.19
C GLU A 310 -7.52 -19.81 0.81
N LEU A 311 -8.16 -20.68 0.05
CA LEU A 311 -7.77 -21.04 -1.31
C LEU A 311 -8.96 -20.84 -2.22
N HIS A 312 -8.84 -19.96 -3.19
CA HIS A 312 -9.90 -19.65 -4.14
C HIS A 312 -9.53 -20.30 -5.48
N ASP A 313 -10.29 -21.33 -5.85
CA ASP A 313 -10.12 -22.05 -7.10
C ASP A 313 -11.22 -21.64 -8.08
N PHE A 314 -10.97 -20.58 -8.83
CA PHE A 314 -11.91 -20.05 -9.82
C PHE A 314 -12.12 -20.98 -11.01
N ALA A 315 -11.23 -21.95 -11.25
CA ALA A 315 -11.46 -22.97 -12.27
C ALA A 315 -12.62 -23.90 -11.89
N THR A 316 -12.80 -24.23 -10.61
CA THR A 316 -13.90 -25.08 -10.12
C THR A 316 -15.03 -24.29 -9.48
N GLY A 317 -14.77 -23.02 -9.15
CA GLY A 317 -15.70 -22.12 -8.49
C GLY A 317 -15.79 -22.33 -6.97
N LEU A 318 -14.75 -22.89 -6.35
CA LEU A 318 -14.76 -23.23 -4.92
C LEU A 318 -13.79 -22.39 -4.10
N VAL A 319 -14.14 -22.24 -2.83
CA VAL A 319 -13.29 -21.70 -1.78
C VAL A 319 -13.07 -22.78 -0.73
N TYR A 320 -11.80 -23.01 -0.38
CA TYR A 320 -11.40 -23.87 0.73
C TYR A 320 -10.85 -22.99 1.84
N HIS A 321 -11.45 -23.08 3.03
CA HIS A 321 -11.00 -22.33 4.20
C HIS A 321 -10.58 -23.30 5.29
N TYR A 322 -9.33 -23.20 5.68
CA TYR A 322 -8.69 -24.08 6.64
C TYR A 322 -8.21 -23.30 7.85
N LEU A 323 -8.70 -23.71 9.03
CA LEU A 323 -8.28 -23.19 10.32
C LEU A 323 -7.11 -24.04 10.83
N THR A 324 -5.91 -23.47 10.85
CA THR A 324 -4.68 -24.22 11.19
C THR A 324 -4.68 -24.68 12.65
N SER A 325 -5.27 -23.87 13.54
CA SER A 325 -5.36 -24.11 14.99
C SER A 325 -6.19 -25.35 15.33
N THR A 326 -7.37 -25.46 14.72
CA THR A 326 -8.35 -26.53 14.99
C THR A 326 -8.28 -27.67 13.98
N ARG A 327 -7.50 -27.51 12.91
CA ARG A 327 -7.47 -28.40 11.73
C ARG A 327 -8.86 -28.62 11.13
N GLN A 328 -9.73 -27.62 11.24
CA GLN A 328 -11.06 -27.66 10.63
C GLN A 328 -10.99 -27.10 9.21
N CYS A 329 -11.75 -27.70 8.31
CA CYS A 329 -11.92 -27.18 6.96
C CYS A 329 -13.39 -26.96 6.62
N GLN A 330 -13.65 -25.92 5.84
CA GLN A 330 -14.93 -25.62 5.25
C GLN A 330 -14.75 -25.37 3.74
N VAL A 331 -15.70 -25.83 2.94
CA VAL A 331 -15.70 -25.66 1.49
C VAL A 331 -17.03 -25.06 1.06
N TRP A 332 -16.97 -23.97 0.30
CA TRP A 332 -18.16 -23.32 -0.25
C TRP A 332 -17.93 -22.82 -1.67
N LYS A 333 -18.99 -22.32 -2.29
CA LYS A 333 -18.96 -21.79 -3.67
C LYS A 333 -18.52 -20.34 -3.67
N ILE A 334 -17.70 -19.96 -4.65
CA ILE A 334 -17.40 -18.55 -4.95
C ILE A 334 -18.71 -17.79 -5.15
N ASN A 335 -18.79 -16.61 -4.55
CA ASN A 335 -19.94 -15.73 -4.56
C ASN A 335 -19.47 -14.26 -4.54
N SER A 336 -20.42 -13.33 -4.48
CA SER A 336 -20.12 -11.89 -4.49
C SER A 336 -19.49 -11.33 -3.21
N THR A 337 -19.35 -12.12 -2.13
CA THR A 337 -18.70 -11.68 -0.89
C THR A 337 -17.21 -12.01 -0.87
N ILE A 338 -16.73 -12.77 -1.86
CA ILE A 338 -15.31 -13.10 -1.99
C ILE A 338 -14.58 -11.92 -2.61
N SER A 339 -13.51 -11.49 -1.94
CA SER A 339 -12.81 -10.23 -2.24
C SER A 339 -12.13 -10.20 -3.60
N ASP A 340 -11.83 -11.33 -4.22
CA ASP A 340 -11.22 -11.41 -5.55
C ASP A 340 -12.15 -11.99 -6.61
N ALA A 341 -13.46 -12.01 -6.34
CA ALA A 341 -14.50 -12.46 -7.26
C ALA A 341 -15.19 -11.28 -7.95
N ALA A 342 -15.12 -11.24 -9.28
CA ALA A 342 -15.82 -10.26 -10.10
C ALA A 342 -16.98 -10.93 -10.86
N PRO A 343 -18.18 -10.31 -10.94
CA PRO A 343 -19.26 -10.83 -11.77
C PRO A 343 -18.91 -10.69 -13.26
N ILE A 344 -19.31 -11.67 -14.06
CA ILE A 344 -19.17 -11.58 -15.52
C ILE A 344 -20.20 -10.58 -16.05
N PRO A 345 -19.81 -9.62 -16.92
CA PRO A 345 -20.76 -8.66 -17.50
C PRO A 345 -21.97 -9.36 -18.14
N GLY A 346 -23.17 -8.99 -17.70
CA GLY A 346 -24.43 -9.61 -18.15
C GLY A 346 -24.83 -10.91 -17.44
N GLN A 347 -24.03 -11.42 -16.50
CA GLN A 347 -24.30 -12.64 -15.73
C GLN A 347 -24.01 -12.41 -14.24
N SER A 348 -24.92 -11.75 -13.53
CA SER A 348 -24.74 -11.33 -12.12
C SER A 348 -24.52 -12.47 -11.11
N GLN A 349 -24.83 -13.71 -11.49
CA GLN A 349 -24.64 -14.89 -10.65
C GLN A 349 -23.42 -15.72 -11.04
N ILE A 350 -22.69 -15.35 -12.10
CA ILE A 350 -21.52 -16.09 -12.58
C ILE A 350 -20.29 -15.22 -12.34
N PHE A 351 -19.30 -15.80 -11.67
CA PHE A 351 -18.11 -15.09 -11.23
C PHE A 351 -16.89 -15.52 -12.01
N GLN A 352 -15.95 -14.60 -12.11
CA GLN A 352 -14.60 -14.81 -12.61
C GLN A 352 -13.61 -14.24 -11.59
N MET A 353 -12.37 -14.69 -11.68
CA MET A 353 -11.29 -14.09 -10.90
C MET A 353 -11.13 -12.63 -11.32
N ALA A 354 -11.04 -11.72 -10.35
CA ALA A 354 -10.77 -10.32 -10.60
C ALA A 354 -9.42 -10.12 -11.30
N LYS A 355 -9.14 -8.89 -11.73
CA LYS A 355 -7.79 -8.56 -12.21
C LYS A 355 -6.88 -8.33 -11.00
N PRO A 356 -5.56 -8.53 -11.12
CA PRO A 356 -4.62 -8.27 -10.03
C PRO A 356 -4.70 -6.84 -9.46
N LEU A 357 -5.13 -5.88 -10.27
CA LEU A 357 -5.43 -4.49 -9.84
C LEU A 357 -6.40 -4.42 -8.64
N HIS A 358 -7.34 -5.36 -8.56
CA HIS A 358 -8.35 -5.45 -7.51
C HIS A 358 -7.73 -5.77 -6.14
N LEU A 359 -6.59 -6.48 -6.10
CA LEU A 359 -5.84 -6.72 -4.85
C LEU A 359 -5.38 -5.44 -4.18
N PHE A 360 -5.19 -4.38 -4.96
CA PHE A 360 -4.81 -3.05 -4.49
C PHE A 360 -6.01 -2.11 -4.39
N LEU A 361 -7.24 -2.60 -4.64
CA LEU A 361 -8.48 -1.83 -4.56
C LEU A 361 -8.49 -0.57 -5.43
N LEU A 362 -7.84 -0.65 -6.60
CA LEU A 362 -7.63 0.47 -7.52
C LEU A 362 -8.73 0.62 -8.57
N ASP A 363 -9.57 -0.41 -8.75
CA ASP A 363 -10.66 -0.43 -9.72
C ASP A 363 -11.95 0.23 -9.24
N ASP A 364 -12.10 0.41 -7.92
CA ASP A 364 -13.31 0.98 -7.30
C ASP A 364 -13.21 2.48 -6.99
N MET A 365 -12.14 3.16 -7.39
CA MET A 365 -11.88 4.53 -6.95
C MET A 365 -11.21 5.39 -8.02
N ASN A 366 -11.67 6.64 -8.16
CA ASN A 366 -10.92 7.65 -8.88
C ASN A 366 -9.76 8.12 -8.01
N PHE A 367 -8.55 8.06 -8.56
CA PHE A 367 -7.34 8.45 -7.85
C PHE A 367 -6.55 9.47 -8.65
N GLN A 368 -5.67 10.18 -7.95
CA GLN A 368 -4.77 11.18 -8.52
C GLN A 368 -3.38 11.03 -7.93
N TYR A 369 -2.39 11.46 -8.69
CA TYR A 369 -1.01 11.48 -8.23
C TYR A 369 -0.80 12.67 -7.28
N VAL A 370 -0.14 12.44 -6.14
CA VAL A 370 0.12 13.50 -5.13
C VAL A 370 1.60 13.88 -5.03
N GLY A 371 2.48 13.14 -5.69
CA GLY A 371 3.92 13.38 -5.65
C GLY A 371 4.73 12.19 -5.17
N SER A 372 5.93 12.47 -4.69
CA SER A 372 6.91 11.47 -4.27
C SER A 372 7.26 11.60 -2.80
N ARG A 373 6.95 10.60 -1.98
CA ARG A 373 7.23 10.61 -0.54
C ARG A 373 8.26 9.56 -0.16
N LYS A 374 8.90 9.76 0.99
CA LYS A 374 9.68 8.73 1.65
C LYS A 374 8.73 7.73 2.32
N CYS A 375 8.70 6.49 1.84
CA CYS A 375 7.92 5.42 2.46
C CYS A 375 8.62 4.75 3.64
N HIS A 376 9.94 4.59 3.50
CA HIS A 376 10.77 3.92 4.48
C HIS A 376 12.18 4.51 4.43
N ASN A 377 13.05 4.10 5.37
CA ASN A 377 14.44 4.51 5.32
C ASN A 377 15.07 4.14 3.97
N ARG A 378 15.55 5.17 3.26
CA ARG A 378 16.22 5.09 1.96
C ARG A 378 15.35 4.64 0.77
N MET A 379 14.02 4.66 0.92
CA MET A 379 13.09 4.29 -0.14
C MET A 379 12.16 5.46 -0.49
N LEU A 380 12.16 5.85 -1.77
CA LEU A 380 11.28 6.86 -2.31
C LEU A 380 10.19 6.21 -3.14
N CYS A 381 8.97 6.70 -2.95
CA CYS A 381 7.78 6.18 -3.58
C CYS A 381 7.01 7.25 -4.29
N HIS A 382 6.38 6.87 -5.40
CA HIS A 382 5.27 7.62 -5.95
C HIS A 382 4.02 7.31 -5.15
N VAL A 383 3.22 8.35 -4.93
CA VAL A 383 2.00 8.27 -4.12
C VAL A 383 0.82 8.71 -4.94
N TRP A 384 -0.26 7.93 -4.88
CA TRP A 384 -1.57 8.29 -5.37
C TRP A 384 -2.55 8.35 -4.21
N ILE A 385 -3.55 9.21 -4.29
CA ILE A 385 -4.65 9.28 -3.35
C ILE A 385 -5.98 9.22 -4.09
N GLY A 386 -6.97 8.56 -3.51
CA GLY A 386 -8.33 8.56 -3.99
C GLY A 386 -9.30 8.72 -2.82
N GLU A 387 -10.53 9.11 -3.15
CA GLU A 387 -11.63 9.22 -2.21
C GLU A 387 -12.86 8.57 -2.81
N ASN A 388 -13.58 7.80 -1.99
CA ASN A 388 -14.85 7.21 -2.37
C ASN A 388 -15.88 7.40 -1.26
N LEU A 389 -17.11 7.73 -1.64
CA LEU A 389 -18.25 7.75 -0.73
C LEU A 389 -18.72 6.31 -0.52
N LEU A 390 -18.84 5.89 0.73
CA LEU A 390 -19.33 4.55 1.04
C LEU A 390 -20.83 4.44 0.70
N PRO A 391 -21.35 3.22 0.43
CA PRO A 391 -22.73 3.03 -0.04
C PRO A 391 -23.82 3.58 0.90
N ASP A 392 -23.52 3.71 2.19
CA ASP A 392 -24.43 4.28 3.21
C ASP A 392 -24.47 5.81 3.20
N GLN A 393 -23.60 6.47 2.42
CA GLN A 393 -23.42 7.92 2.29
C GLN A 393 -23.16 8.67 3.60
N SER A 394 -22.97 7.95 4.71
CA SER A 394 -22.64 8.54 6.01
C SER A 394 -21.15 8.59 6.27
N GLU A 395 -20.38 7.81 5.51
CA GLU A 395 -18.93 7.74 5.63
C GLU A 395 -18.27 7.88 4.25
N PHE A 396 -17.04 8.39 4.26
CA PHE A 396 -16.18 8.34 3.08
C PHE A 396 -14.85 7.70 3.45
N GLU A 397 -14.23 7.09 2.45
CA GLU A 397 -12.94 6.42 2.57
C GLU A 397 -11.93 7.09 1.66
N GLN A 398 -10.80 7.48 2.24
CA GLN A 398 -9.62 7.92 1.51
C GLN A 398 -8.60 6.81 1.48
N ARG A 399 -7.97 6.60 0.33
CA ARG A 399 -6.91 5.60 0.17
C ARG A 399 -5.67 6.22 -0.46
N GLU A 400 -4.52 5.94 0.12
CA GLU A 400 -3.21 6.29 -0.42
C GLU A 400 -2.42 5.04 -0.84
N TRP A 401 -1.90 5.07 -2.05
CA TRP A 401 -1.15 3.98 -2.69
C TRP A 401 0.31 4.39 -2.86
N TYR A 402 1.23 3.59 -2.33
CA TYR A 402 2.66 3.88 -2.36
C TYR A 402 3.45 2.83 -3.15
N TRP A 403 4.06 3.25 -4.26
CA TRP A 403 4.91 2.40 -5.10
C TRP A 403 6.34 2.91 -5.07
N ALA A 404 7.26 2.07 -4.59
CA ALA A 404 8.68 2.35 -4.58
C ALA A 404 9.24 2.40 -6.01
N TYR A 405 9.91 3.50 -6.32
CA TYR A 405 10.63 3.70 -7.58
C TYR A 405 12.14 3.90 -7.38
N GLN A 406 12.59 4.07 -6.12
CA GLN A 406 14.00 4.25 -5.81
C GLN A 406 14.34 3.67 -4.43
N PHE A 407 15.47 2.97 -4.35
CA PHE A 407 16.03 2.42 -3.11
C PHE A 407 17.53 2.68 -3.04
N ASN A 408 18.02 3.24 -1.93
CA ASN A 408 19.42 3.66 -1.76
C ASN A 408 19.94 4.57 -2.91
N GLY A 409 19.07 5.43 -3.44
CA GLY A 409 19.43 6.31 -4.56
C GLY A 409 19.41 5.63 -5.94
N GLN A 410 19.20 4.31 -6.02
CA GLN A 410 19.09 3.58 -7.28
C GLN A 410 17.63 3.45 -7.70
N ASN A 411 17.32 3.76 -8.95
CA ASN A 411 15.98 3.57 -9.50
C ASN A 411 15.65 2.07 -9.56
N ILE A 412 14.43 1.72 -9.18
CA ILE A 412 13.88 0.36 -9.25
C ILE A 412 12.86 0.34 -10.38
N GLU A 413 13.01 -0.59 -11.32
CA GLU A 413 12.00 -0.91 -12.32
C GLU A 413 11.85 -2.44 -12.44
N PRO A 414 10.62 -2.98 -12.49
CA PRO A 414 9.34 -2.26 -12.36
C PRO A 414 9.12 -1.68 -10.95
N TRP A 415 8.28 -0.65 -10.81
CA TRP A 415 7.96 -0.08 -9.49
C TRP A 415 7.22 -1.09 -8.63
N ILE A 416 7.54 -1.11 -7.34
CA ILE A 416 7.10 -2.15 -6.42
C ILE A 416 6.05 -1.57 -5.46
N PRO A 417 4.86 -2.19 -5.27
CA PRO A 417 3.91 -1.76 -4.26
C PRO A 417 4.50 -1.99 -2.86
N THR A 418 4.47 -0.97 -2.00
CA THR A 418 5.10 -1.05 -0.66
C THR A 418 4.18 -0.68 0.49
N ARG A 419 3.17 0.14 0.24
CA ARG A 419 2.24 0.56 1.29
C ARG A 419 0.89 0.96 0.71
N LEU A 420 -0.16 0.62 1.43
CA LEU A 420 -1.53 1.10 1.23
C LEU A 420 -2.02 1.68 2.55
N VAL A 421 -2.57 2.87 2.55
CA VAL A 421 -3.17 3.50 3.74
C VAL A 421 -4.63 3.77 3.42
N SER A 422 -5.56 3.26 4.22
CA SER A 422 -6.98 3.53 4.08
C SER A 422 -7.49 4.20 5.35
N THR A 423 -8.11 5.36 5.21
CA THR A 423 -8.66 6.15 6.32
C THR A 423 -10.14 6.35 6.08
N ARG A 424 -10.98 6.01 7.07
CA ARG A 424 -12.42 6.28 7.01
C ARG A 424 -12.78 7.44 7.90
N PHE A 425 -13.76 8.20 7.46
CA PHE A 425 -14.26 9.38 8.11
C PHE A 425 -15.79 9.34 8.17
N ASP A 426 -16.36 9.85 9.26
CA ASP A 426 -17.81 10.05 9.37
C ASP A 426 -18.28 11.30 8.61
N ALA A 427 -19.59 11.55 8.60
CA ALA A 427 -20.18 12.74 7.98
C ALA A 427 -19.71 14.07 8.61
N GLN A 428 -19.15 14.04 9.82
CA GLN A 428 -18.51 15.19 10.48
C GLN A 428 -17.00 15.26 10.18
N HIS A 429 -16.51 14.44 9.25
CA HIS A 429 -15.10 14.31 8.87
C HIS A 429 -14.20 13.85 10.03
N LYS A 430 -14.75 13.25 11.08
CA LYS A 430 -13.94 12.65 12.15
C LYS A 430 -13.46 11.29 11.69
N GLN A 431 -12.16 11.06 11.84
CA GLN A 431 -11.56 9.78 11.52
C GLN A 431 -12.15 8.68 12.41
N THR A 432 -12.80 7.68 11.80
CA THR A 432 -13.42 6.55 12.49
C THR A 432 -12.50 5.33 12.51
N SER A 433 -11.68 5.16 11.48
CA SER A 433 -10.72 4.07 11.39
C SER A 433 -9.52 4.42 10.50
N LEU A 434 -8.40 3.79 10.80
CA LEU A 434 -7.18 3.82 9.98
C LEU A 434 -6.67 2.40 9.80
N MET A 435 -6.45 2.03 8.54
CA MET A 435 -5.85 0.77 8.14
C MET A 435 -4.57 1.07 7.37
N GLU A 436 -3.43 0.64 7.91
CA GLU A 436 -2.16 0.73 7.19
C GLU A 436 -1.69 -0.67 6.82
N THR A 437 -1.55 -0.91 5.52
CA THR A 437 -1.02 -2.16 4.99
C THR A 437 0.39 -1.92 4.48
N ASN A 438 1.39 -2.49 5.16
CA ASN A 438 2.77 -2.51 4.69
C ASN A 438 2.99 -3.78 3.87
N LEU A 439 3.60 -3.63 2.69
CA LEU A 439 3.78 -4.69 1.71
C LEU A 439 5.26 -4.98 1.52
N TYR A 440 5.62 -6.26 1.49
CA TYR A 440 7.00 -6.72 1.31
C TYR A 440 7.05 -8.05 0.55
N ASN A 441 8.25 -8.42 0.10
CA ASN A 441 8.50 -9.62 -0.72
C ASN A 441 7.62 -9.71 -1.98
N TYR A 442 7.25 -8.58 -2.57
CA TYR A 442 6.50 -8.57 -3.82
C TYR A 442 7.26 -9.31 -4.92
N ARG A 443 6.58 -10.25 -5.56
CA ARG A 443 7.08 -11.01 -6.72
C ARG A 443 6.02 -11.00 -7.81
N SER A 444 6.49 -10.83 -9.04
CA SER A 444 5.66 -10.82 -10.24
C SER A 444 5.92 -12.00 -11.18
N ASP A 445 6.87 -12.86 -10.82
CA ASP A 445 7.24 -14.02 -11.62
C ASP A 445 6.23 -15.17 -11.40
N PRO A 446 6.02 -16.04 -12.40
CA PRO A 446 5.19 -17.23 -12.24
C PRO A 446 5.61 -18.05 -11.03
N PHE A 447 4.65 -18.42 -10.18
CA PHE A 447 4.95 -19.19 -8.98
C PHE A 447 5.03 -20.66 -9.30
N SER A 448 5.92 -21.32 -8.57
CA SER A 448 5.82 -22.76 -8.40
C SER A 448 4.64 -23.08 -7.51
N LEU A 449 3.77 -23.98 -7.97
CA LEU A 449 2.64 -24.49 -7.19
C LEU A 449 3.07 -25.42 -6.05
N VAL A 450 4.33 -25.86 -6.05
CA VAL A 450 4.93 -26.54 -4.89
C VAL A 450 5.01 -25.61 -3.67
N ALA A 451 4.99 -24.29 -3.87
CA ALA A 451 4.89 -23.33 -2.76
C ALA A 451 3.50 -23.33 -2.06
N ILE A 452 2.48 -23.97 -2.66
CA ILE A 452 1.09 -24.05 -2.14
C ILE A 452 0.89 -25.28 -1.25
N ASP A 453 1.97 -25.73 -0.60
CA ASP A 453 2.07 -27.04 0.06
C ASP A 453 0.85 -27.41 0.95
N ASN A 454 0.36 -28.64 0.75
CA ASN A 454 -0.51 -29.46 1.63
C ASN A 454 -1.92 -28.99 2.00
N THR A 455 -2.30 -27.76 1.72
CA THR A 455 -3.51 -27.19 2.35
C THR A 455 -4.82 -27.81 1.86
N ILE A 456 -4.97 -28.12 0.55
CA ILE A 456 -6.18 -28.80 0.04
C ILE A 456 -6.26 -30.25 0.53
N ALA A 457 -5.13 -30.96 0.55
CA ALA A 457 -5.08 -32.30 1.09
C ALA A 457 -5.46 -32.33 2.58
N ASP A 458 -5.02 -31.35 3.36
CA ASP A 458 -5.47 -31.17 4.75
C ASP A 458 -6.97 -30.95 4.86
N CYS A 459 -7.55 -30.17 3.94
CA CYS A 459 -8.99 -29.98 3.89
C CYS A 459 -9.76 -31.30 3.64
N TYR A 460 -9.35 -32.07 2.63
CA TYR A 460 -9.95 -33.38 2.33
C TYR A 460 -9.75 -34.37 3.48
N ARG A 461 -8.61 -34.31 4.18
CA ARG A 461 -8.37 -35.10 5.41
C ARG A 461 -9.32 -34.69 6.54
N ALA A 462 -9.49 -33.39 6.77
CA ALA A 462 -10.32 -32.86 7.84
C ALA A 462 -11.82 -33.13 7.64
N LEU A 463 -12.31 -33.07 6.41
CA LEU A 463 -13.71 -33.39 6.08
C LEU A 463 -14.02 -34.89 6.21
N GLY A 464 -12.99 -35.73 6.21
CA GLY A 464 -13.10 -37.17 6.37
C GLY A 464 -13.75 -37.89 5.18
N PRO A 465 -13.88 -39.22 5.24
CA PRO A 465 -14.47 -40.04 4.19
C PRO A 465 -15.99 -39.93 4.20
N THR A 466 -16.51 -38.74 3.90
CA THR A 466 -17.87 -38.63 3.38
C THR A 466 -17.87 -39.13 1.93
N GLU A 467 -19.03 -39.47 1.34
CA GLU A 467 -19.15 -39.97 -0.05
C GLU A 467 -18.59 -39.02 -1.15
N LYS A 468 -18.00 -37.89 -0.75
CA LYS A 468 -17.71 -36.73 -1.58
C LYS A 468 -16.25 -36.26 -1.52
N PHE A 469 -15.46 -36.68 -0.52
CA PHE A 469 -14.10 -36.17 -0.31
C PHE A 469 -13.12 -37.33 -0.11
N HIS A 470 -12.59 -37.87 -1.21
CA HIS A 470 -11.60 -38.94 -1.19
C HIS A 470 -10.18 -38.41 -1.42
N TYR A 471 -9.18 -39.10 -0.89
CA TYR A 471 -7.77 -38.84 -1.20
C TYR A 471 -6.99 -40.15 -1.19
N GLY A 472 -5.82 -40.15 -1.81
CA GLY A 472 -4.89 -41.27 -1.74
C GLY A 472 -3.43 -40.85 -1.65
N ILE A 473 -2.62 -41.72 -1.05
CA ILE A 473 -1.16 -41.58 -0.99
C ILE A 473 -0.57 -42.58 -1.97
N PHE A 474 0.24 -42.06 -2.87
CA PHE A 474 0.81 -42.77 -4.01
C PHE A 474 2.32 -42.80 -3.89
N THR A 475 2.91 -43.94 -4.25
CA THR A 475 4.35 -44.08 -4.33
C THR A 475 4.71 -44.80 -5.62
N PHE A 476 5.73 -44.33 -6.33
CA PHE A 476 6.34 -45.06 -7.43
C PHE A 476 7.85 -44.89 -7.43
N VAL A 477 8.55 -45.76 -8.16
CA VAL A 477 10.01 -45.78 -8.20
C VAL A 477 10.49 -45.26 -9.55
N ILE A 478 11.47 -44.37 -9.56
CA ILE A 478 12.20 -43.91 -10.75
C ILE A 478 13.60 -44.54 -10.70
N ASN A 479 14.05 -45.11 -11.81
CA ASN A 479 15.43 -45.60 -11.91
C ASN A 479 16.38 -44.41 -12.08
N ASN A 480 17.28 -44.21 -11.13
CA ASN A 480 18.22 -43.09 -11.08
C ASN A 480 19.65 -43.61 -11.29
N GLN A 481 19.95 -43.99 -12.53
CA GLN A 481 21.29 -44.44 -12.92
C GLN A 481 22.34 -43.32 -12.87
N ASP A 482 21.90 -42.06 -12.90
CA ASP A 482 22.73 -40.87 -12.78
C ASP A 482 22.46 -40.26 -11.40
N GLU A 483 23.40 -40.24 -10.45
CA GLU A 483 23.13 -39.76 -9.08
C GLU A 483 22.96 -38.23 -8.99
N LYS A 484 23.41 -37.51 -10.01
CA LYS A 484 23.42 -36.03 -10.09
C LYS A 484 22.05 -35.31 -9.97
N PRO A 485 20.92 -35.80 -10.53
CA PRO A 485 19.61 -35.13 -10.47
C PRO A 485 19.11 -34.85 -9.05
N VAL A 486 19.48 -35.71 -8.11
CA VAL A 486 18.88 -35.74 -6.77
C VAL A 486 19.68 -34.89 -5.79
N GLN A 487 21.00 -35.02 -5.82
CA GLN A 487 21.87 -34.36 -4.84
C GLN A 487 21.96 -32.85 -5.07
N SER A 488 21.88 -32.40 -6.32
CA SER A 488 22.06 -30.99 -6.67
C SER A 488 20.74 -30.26 -7.02
N TYR A 489 19.67 -30.98 -7.35
CA TYR A 489 18.45 -30.38 -7.92
C TYR A 489 17.13 -30.98 -7.39
N SER A 490 17.12 -31.58 -6.19
CA SER A 490 15.92 -32.20 -5.59
C SER A 490 14.69 -31.28 -5.57
N HIS A 491 14.87 -29.99 -5.32
CA HIS A 491 13.78 -29.01 -5.36
C HIS A 491 13.18 -28.88 -6.78
N TYR A 492 14.02 -28.73 -7.80
CA TYR A 492 13.57 -28.65 -9.19
C TYR A 492 12.94 -29.95 -9.67
N LEU A 493 13.50 -31.10 -9.28
CA LEU A 493 12.91 -32.40 -9.62
C LEU A 493 11.50 -32.54 -9.02
N LYS A 494 11.27 -32.06 -7.80
CA LYS A 494 9.94 -32.02 -7.19
C LYS A 494 8.95 -31.20 -8.03
N LEU A 495 9.37 -30.06 -8.56
CA LEU A 495 8.57 -29.22 -9.48
C LEU A 495 8.22 -29.98 -10.75
N ILE A 496 9.24 -30.54 -11.41
CA ILE A 496 9.07 -31.25 -12.68
C ILE A 496 8.11 -32.42 -12.50
N ILE A 497 8.26 -33.20 -11.42
CA ILE A 497 7.35 -34.31 -11.11
C ILE A 497 5.92 -33.79 -10.94
N TRP A 498 5.74 -32.73 -10.17
CA TRP A 498 4.42 -32.15 -9.90
C TRP A 498 3.73 -31.70 -11.19
N ASP A 499 4.40 -30.88 -12.01
CA ASP A 499 3.83 -30.31 -13.24
C ASP A 499 3.57 -31.40 -14.28
N THR A 500 4.52 -32.34 -14.43
CA THR A 500 4.37 -33.46 -15.37
C THR A 500 3.19 -34.34 -14.98
N LEU A 501 3.01 -34.64 -13.70
CA LEU A 501 1.87 -35.41 -13.21
C LEU A 501 0.56 -34.65 -13.44
N ALA A 502 0.49 -33.36 -13.09
CA ALA A 502 -0.72 -32.57 -13.28
C ALA A 502 -1.15 -32.53 -14.76
N ASP A 503 -0.22 -32.28 -15.67
CA ASP A 503 -0.49 -32.22 -17.11
C ASP A 503 -0.89 -33.59 -17.71
N HIS A 504 -0.14 -34.66 -17.44
CA HIS A 504 -0.43 -35.98 -18.03
C HIS A 504 -1.72 -36.58 -17.47
N LEU A 505 -2.06 -36.29 -16.21
CA LEU A 505 -3.28 -36.76 -15.57
C LEU A 505 -4.48 -35.86 -15.87
N LYS A 506 -4.26 -34.70 -16.51
CA LYS A 506 -5.28 -33.70 -16.83
C LYS A 506 -6.06 -33.28 -15.59
N ILE A 507 -5.33 -33.00 -14.51
CA ILE A 507 -5.85 -32.54 -13.23
C ILE A 507 -5.30 -31.16 -12.89
N ARG A 508 -6.02 -30.45 -12.03
CA ARG A 508 -5.54 -29.21 -11.42
C ARG A 508 -4.32 -29.52 -10.56
N PRO A 509 -3.23 -28.74 -10.66
CA PRO A 509 -2.04 -29.00 -9.85
C PRO A 509 -2.28 -28.93 -8.34
N ILE A 510 -3.27 -28.14 -7.90
CA ILE A 510 -3.66 -28.01 -6.48
C ILE A 510 -4.19 -29.32 -5.87
N ARG A 511 -4.55 -30.30 -6.70
CA ARG A 511 -4.97 -31.64 -6.23
C ARG A 511 -3.80 -32.51 -5.81
N LEU A 512 -2.59 -32.19 -6.25
CA LEU A 512 -1.36 -32.82 -5.81
C LEU A 512 -0.88 -32.15 -4.52
N SER A 513 -0.25 -32.91 -3.64
CA SER A 513 0.29 -32.41 -2.37
C SER A 513 1.37 -33.36 -1.85
N ASN A 514 2.18 -32.91 -0.89
CA ASN A 514 3.17 -33.76 -0.21
C ASN A 514 4.10 -34.52 -1.17
N VAL A 515 4.52 -33.93 -2.30
CA VAL A 515 5.51 -34.60 -3.17
C VAL A 515 6.84 -34.68 -2.41
N VAL A 516 7.26 -35.89 -2.09
CA VAL A 516 8.50 -36.22 -1.39
C VAL A 516 9.31 -37.12 -2.32
N ILE A 517 10.61 -36.86 -2.40
CA ILE A 517 11.54 -37.64 -3.20
C ILE A 517 12.60 -38.16 -2.25
N ASP A 518 12.57 -39.47 -2.00
CA ASP A 518 13.57 -40.16 -1.20
C ASP A 518 14.53 -40.92 -2.13
N GLN A 519 15.81 -40.93 -1.81
CA GLN A 519 16.79 -41.71 -2.56
C GLN A 519 17.15 -42.99 -1.80
N ASN A 520 17.05 -44.14 -2.48
CA ASN A 520 17.51 -45.42 -1.99
C ASN A 520 18.50 -46.04 -2.99
N LYS A 521 19.79 -45.80 -2.76
CA LYS A 521 20.88 -46.22 -3.66
C LYS A 521 20.68 -45.62 -5.06
N THR A 522 20.36 -46.45 -6.04
CA THR A 522 20.11 -46.09 -7.44
C THR A 522 18.65 -45.79 -7.75
N ASP A 523 17.75 -45.95 -6.79
CA ASP A 523 16.32 -45.76 -7.00
C ASP A 523 15.85 -44.49 -6.31
N LEU A 524 14.98 -43.75 -7.00
CA LEU A 524 14.25 -42.62 -6.45
C LEU A 524 12.84 -43.05 -6.12
N ILE A 525 12.43 -42.86 -4.88
CA ILE A 525 11.09 -43.17 -4.40
C ILE A 525 10.34 -41.84 -4.36
N VAL A 526 9.36 -41.70 -5.26
CA VAL A 526 8.49 -40.54 -5.31
C VAL A 526 7.22 -40.88 -4.55
N THR A 527 6.93 -40.14 -3.50
CA THR A 527 5.69 -40.24 -2.73
C THR A 527 4.90 -38.95 -2.87
N PHE A 528 3.58 -39.03 -3.06
CA PHE A 528 2.73 -37.85 -3.12
C PHE A 528 1.29 -38.17 -2.71
N THR A 529 0.56 -37.14 -2.32
CA THR A 529 -0.87 -37.21 -2.05
C THR A 529 -1.63 -36.64 -3.24
N LEU A 530 -2.71 -37.31 -3.62
CA LEU A 530 -3.65 -36.84 -4.64
C LEU A 530 -5.06 -36.87 -4.06
N VAL A 531 -5.77 -35.74 -4.15
CA VAL A 531 -7.18 -35.65 -3.75
C VAL A 531 -8.12 -35.90 -4.93
N ASP A 532 -9.35 -36.30 -4.62
CA ASP A 532 -10.41 -36.49 -5.61
C ASP A 532 -10.82 -35.16 -6.27
N ASN A 533 -11.57 -35.25 -7.37
CA ASN A 533 -12.15 -34.06 -7.96
C ASN A 533 -13.14 -33.41 -6.96
N PRO A 534 -13.39 -32.09 -7.07
CA PRO A 534 -14.32 -31.45 -6.16
C PRO A 534 -15.73 -32.02 -6.29
N PRO A 535 -16.44 -32.28 -5.17
CA PRO A 535 -17.77 -32.89 -5.21
C PRO A 535 -18.90 -31.94 -5.64
N LEU A 536 -18.59 -30.66 -5.80
CA LEU A 536 -19.51 -29.64 -6.26
C LEU A 536 -18.76 -28.61 -7.10
N TYR A 537 -19.50 -27.90 -7.94
CA TYR A 537 -18.99 -26.79 -8.73
C TYR A 537 -19.65 -25.49 -8.29
N GLY A 538 -18.84 -24.43 -8.28
CA GLY A 538 -19.32 -23.09 -8.07
C GLY A 538 -19.88 -22.44 -9.33
N PRO A 539 -20.43 -21.24 -9.17
CA PRO A 539 -21.01 -20.51 -10.28
C PRO A 539 -19.93 -19.72 -11.05
N VAL A 540 -19.13 -20.42 -11.86
CA VAL A 540 -18.11 -19.84 -12.76
C VAL A 540 -18.42 -20.17 -14.22
N ALA A 541 -17.93 -19.36 -15.17
CA ALA A 541 -18.16 -19.61 -16.59
C ALA A 541 -17.34 -20.82 -17.04
N ASN A 542 -18.01 -21.97 -17.15
CA ASN A 542 -17.43 -23.27 -17.51
C ASN A 542 -16.53 -23.84 -16.40
N PRO A 543 -17.10 -24.32 -15.29
CA PRO A 543 -16.34 -24.98 -14.24
C PRO A 543 -15.58 -26.18 -14.83
N LEU A 544 -14.28 -26.24 -14.59
CA LEU A 544 -13.41 -27.29 -15.09
C LEU A 544 -13.84 -28.64 -14.53
N GLN A 545 -14.29 -29.54 -15.40
CA GLN A 545 -14.59 -30.92 -15.03
C GLN A 545 -13.32 -31.75 -15.08
N GLU A 546 -12.96 -32.31 -13.93
CA GLU A 546 -11.75 -33.11 -13.78
C GLU A 546 -12.07 -34.59 -13.61
N PRO A 547 -11.14 -35.49 -14.02
CA PRO A 547 -11.29 -36.92 -13.79
C PRO A 547 -11.33 -37.24 -12.29
N SER A 548 -12.18 -38.20 -11.93
CA SER A 548 -12.24 -38.75 -10.56
C SER A 548 -10.93 -39.43 -10.19
N LEU A 549 -10.68 -39.57 -8.89
CA LEU A 549 -9.49 -40.21 -8.35
C LEU A 549 -9.27 -41.60 -8.97
N ASP A 550 -10.33 -42.40 -9.12
CA ASP A 550 -10.25 -43.73 -9.75
C ASP A 550 -9.78 -43.70 -11.20
N ALA A 551 -10.33 -42.76 -11.99
CA ALA A 551 -9.92 -42.57 -13.38
C ALA A 551 -8.45 -42.12 -13.45
N VAL A 552 -8.05 -41.20 -12.55
CA VAL A 552 -6.66 -40.72 -12.46
C VAL A 552 -5.71 -41.84 -12.09
N VAL A 553 -6.04 -42.70 -11.13
CA VAL A 553 -5.17 -43.83 -10.76
C VAL A 553 -5.02 -44.82 -11.91
N LYS A 554 -6.11 -45.13 -12.62
CA LYS A 554 -6.05 -46.01 -13.80
C LYS A 554 -5.17 -45.41 -14.89
N ASN A 555 -5.28 -44.10 -15.14
CA ASN A 555 -4.45 -43.40 -16.10
C ASN A 555 -2.98 -43.38 -15.68
N LEU A 556 -2.69 -42.99 -14.43
CA LEU A 556 -1.32 -42.97 -13.88
C LEU A 556 -0.64 -44.33 -13.96
N ARG A 557 -1.35 -45.40 -13.58
CA ARG A 557 -0.85 -46.77 -13.69
C ARG A 557 -0.50 -47.10 -15.15
N THR A 558 -1.39 -46.75 -16.08
CA THR A 558 -1.16 -46.97 -17.51
C THR A 558 0.07 -46.21 -18.00
N LEU A 559 0.21 -44.94 -17.63
CA LEU A 559 1.35 -44.09 -18.01
C LEU A 559 2.69 -44.63 -17.48
N ILE A 560 2.71 -45.10 -16.23
CA ILE A 560 3.89 -45.71 -15.60
C ILE A 560 4.22 -47.06 -16.25
N ASP A 561 3.23 -47.94 -16.43
CA ASP A 561 3.46 -49.30 -16.95
C ASP A 561 3.86 -49.31 -18.43
N THR A 562 3.45 -48.29 -19.19
CA THR A 562 3.79 -48.13 -20.61
C THR A 562 4.98 -47.20 -20.86
N ASN A 563 5.65 -46.68 -19.82
CA ASN A 563 6.73 -45.69 -19.91
C ASN A 563 6.35 -44.43 -20.73
N ASN A 564 5.08 -44.06 -20.75
CA ASN A 564 4.56 -42.89 -21.47
C ASN A 564 4.63 -41.59 -20.65
N ILE A 565 5.19 -41.65 -19.44
CA ILE A 565 5.50 -40.47 -18.63
C ILE A 565 7.00 -40.45 -18.32
N SER A 566 7.60 -39.27 -18.41
CA SER A 566 9.02 -39.07 -18.14
C SER A 566 9.27 -37.69 -17.58
N PHE A 567 10.25 -37.56 -16.68
CA PHE A 567 10.60 -36.31 -16.03
C PHE A 567 11.95 -35.83 -16.57
N VAL A 568 11.99 -34.65 -17.19
CA VAL A 568 13.20 -34.12 -17.82
C VAL A 568 13.81 -33.05 -16.93
N VAL A 569 14.99 -33.32 -16.37
CA VAL A 569 15.74 -32.37 -15.55
C VAL A 569 16.85 -31.74 -16.40
N VAL A 570 16.80 -30.43 -16.60
CA VAL A 570 17.77 -29.68 -17.40
C VAL A 570 18.81 -29.04 -16.48
N TYR A 571 20.10 -29.27 -16.74
CA TYR A 571 21.22 -28.67 -16.00
C TYR A 571 21.96 -27.67 -16.88
N ASP A 572 22.18 -26.44 -16.39
CA ASP A 572 23.18 -25.48 -16.88
C ASP A 572 23.36 -25.45 -18.41
N ASN A 573 22.26 -25.38 -19.17
CA ASN A 573 22.22 -25.34 -20.64
C ASN A 573 22.78 -26.57 -21.39
N THR A 574 22.84 -27.74 -20.75
CA THR A 574 23.19 -29.04 -21.36
C THR A 574 21.95 -29.90 -21.66
N GLU A 575 22.11 -31.02 -22.39
CA GLU A 575 21.04 -31.99 -22.63
C GLU A 575 20.45 -32.47 -21.29
N GLY A 576 19.13 -32.30 -21.11
CA GLY A 576 18.45 -32.69 -19.87
C GLY A 576 18.43 -34.21 -19.66
N VAL A 577 18.61 -34.65 -18.41
CA VAL A 577 18.47 -36.06 -18.03
C VAL A 577 16.99 -36.41 -17.95
N ARG A 578 16.60 -37.43 -18.71
CA ARG A 578 15.23 -37.94 -18.72
C ARG A 578 15.11 -39.14 -17.80
N LEU A 579 14.24 -39.00 -16.80
CA LEU A 579 13.97 -40.00 -15.77
C LEU A 579 12.63 -40.68 -16.07
N TYR A 580 12.60 -42.01 -15.95
CA TYR A 580 11.40 -42.82 -16.18
C TYR A 580 10.99 -43.56 -14.91
N PRO A 581 9.69 -43.59 -14.58
CA PRO A 581 9.18 -44.53 -13.60
C PRO A 581 9.47 -45.97 -14.02
N LYS A 582 9.67 -46.85 -13.04
CA LYS A 582 9.78 -48.28 -13.24
C LYS A 582 8.38 -48.87 -13.47
N PRO A 583 8.14 -49.63 -14.56
CA PRO A 583 6.87 -50.31 -14.77
C PRO A 583 6.46 -51.17 -13.58
N GLY A 584 5.17 -51.17 -13.22
CA GLY A 584 4.62 -51.90 -12.09
C GLY A 584 4.98 -51.35 -10.70
N SER A 585 5.70 -50.23 -10.62
CA SER A 585 6.15 -49.67 -9.33
C SER A 585 5.12 -48.82 -8.60
N LEU A 586 3.99 -48.48 -9.25
CA LEU A 586 2.94 -47.67 -8.63
C LEU A 586 2.23 -48.44 -7.52
N ASN A 587 2.47 -48.01 -6.29
CA ASN A 587 1.77 -48.44 -5.09
C ASN A 587 0.79 -47.36 -4.62
N VAL A 588 -0.35 -47.80 -4.08
CA VAL A 588 -1.36 -46.91 -3.48
C VAL A 588 -1.49 -47.32 -2.02
N ILE A 589 -0.88 -46.53 -1.14
CA ILE A 589 -0.72 -46.87 0.29
C ILE A 589 -2.06 -46.75 1.03
N ALA A 590 -2.85 -45.75 0.68
CA ALA A 590 -4.17 -45.53 1.25
C ALA A 590 -5.11 -44.97 0.19
N ARG A 591 -6.34 -45.49 0.15
CA ARG A 591 -7.53 -44.84 -0.40
C ARG A 591 -8.55 -44.86 0.72
N THR A 592 -8.99 -43.71 1.20
CA THR A 592 -10.12 -43.68 2.14
C THR A 592 -11.38 -44.10 1.36
N PRO A 593 -11.99 -45.23 1.71
CA PRO A 593 -12.99 -45.22 2.78
C PRO A 593 -12.76 -46.38 3.75
N THR A 594 -12.22 -46.08 4.93
CA THR A 594 -12.37 -46.98 6.07
C THR A 594 -12.86 -46.17 7.23
N ILE A 595 -14.16 -46.27 7.48
CA ILE A 595 -14.66 -46.24 8.85
C ILE A 595 -13.95 -47.39 9.55
N ILE A 596 -12.73 -47.14 10.04
CA ILE A 596 -12.24 -47.90 11.17
C ILE A 596 -13.09 -47.36 12.31
N ILE A 597 -14.19 -48.05 12.62
CA ILE A 597 -14.62 -48.11 14.02
C ILE A 597 -13.41 -48.71 14.72
N ILE A 598 -12.43 -47.87 15.08
CA ILE A 598 -11.52 -48.24 16.14
C ILE A 598 -12.48 -48.46 17.30
N ASN A 599 -12.42 -49.65 17.88
CA ASN A 599 -13.11 -49.99 19.12
C ASN A 599 -12.59 -49.11 20.27
N ASN A 600 -12.69 -47.79 20.16
CA ASN A 600 -12.57 -46.84 21.25
C ASN A 600 -13.83 -46.82 22.11
N ILE A 601 -14.69 -47.84 21.99
CA ILE A 601 -15.61 -48.19 23.07
C ILE A 601 -14.79 -48.56 24.31
N THR A 602 -13.58 -49.13 24.23
CA THR A 602 -12.78 -49.35 25.45
C THR A 602 -12.20 -48.08 26.04
N GLU A 603 -11.71 -47.10 25.26
CA GLU A 603 -11.22 -45.84 25.84
C GLU A 603 -12.33 -44.91 26.32
N ILE A 604 -13.45 -44.81 25.60
CA ILE A 604 -14.60 -44.01 26.04
C ILE A 604 -15.31 -44.67 27.23
N VAL A 605 -15.40 -46.00 27.29
CA VAL A 605 -15.88 -46.70 28.49
C VAL A 605 -14.87 -46.57 29.63
N PHE A 606 -13.55 -46.60 29.38
CA PHE A 606 -12.55 -46.41 30.44
C PHE A 606 -12.53 -44.97 30.97
N GLU A 607 -12.77 -43.97 30.12
CA GLU A 607 -12.87 -42.55 30.53
C GLU A 607 -14.19 -42.24 31.25
N ILE A 608 -15.30 -42.86 30.83
CA ILE A 608 -16.59 -42.79 31.56
C ILE A 608 -16.50 -43.53 32.91
N VAL A 609 -15.82 -44.69 32.97
CA VAL A 609 -15.62 -45.47 34.21
C VAL A 609 -14.63 -44.79 35.15
N THR A 610 -13.56 -44.16 34.64
CA THR A 610 -12.59 -43.41 35.46
C THR A 610 -13.15 -42.07 35.94
N ASN A 611 -14.01 -41.40 35.16
CA ASN A 611 -14.71 -40.21 35.63
C ASN A 611 -15.82 -40.55 36.65
N THR A 612 -16.52 -41.68 36.51
CA THR A 612 -17.47 -42.12 37.56
C THR A 612 -16.77 -42.55 38.86
N THR A 613 -15.55 -43.12 38.80
CA THR A 613 -14.74 -43.41 40.01
C THR A 613 -14.15 -42.15 40.65
N LYS A 614 -13.78 -41.13 39.87
CA LYS A 614 -13.38 -39.80 40.39
C LYS A 614 -14.54 -39.04 41.04
N VAL A 615 -15.74 -39.12 40.45
CA VAL A 615 -16.94 -38.51 41.02
C VAL A 615 -17.38 -39.22 42.31
N THR A 616 -17.26 -40.56 42.41
CA THR A 616 -17.53 -41.28 43.68
C THR A 616 -16.49 -41.05 44.77
N THR A 617 -15.22 -40.79 44.42
CA THR A 617 -14.18 -40.42 45.41
C THR A 617 -14.27 -38.96 45.87
N LEU A 618 -14.80 -38.05 45.05
CA LEU A 618 -15.14 -36.69 45.49
C LEU A 618 -16.39 -36.67 46.39
N ILE A 619 -17.39 -37.51 46.09
CA ILE A 619 -18.61 -37.64 46.90
C ILE A 619 -18.34 -38.32 48.25
N SER A 620 -17.36 -39.23 48.36
CA SER A 620 -16.98 -39.81 49.66
C SER A 620 -16.19 -38.84 50.56
N LYS A 621 -15.57 -37.81 49.97
CA LYS A 621 -14.77 -36.80 50.70
C LYS A 621 -15.62 -35.64 51.23
N GLU A 622 -16.79 -35.36 50.64
CA GLU A 622 -17.73 -34.33 51.13
C GLU A 622 -18.80 -34.85 52.11
N ARG A 623 -18.93 -36.16 52.32
CA ARG A 623 -19.94 -36.76 53.22
C ARG A 623 -19.79 -36.39 54.71
N ASN A 624 -18.74 -35.66 55.09
CA ASN A 624 -18.48 -35.19 56.46
C ASN A 624 -18.90 -33.73 56.75
N ARG A 625 -19.66 -33.08 55.87
CA ARG A 625 -20.25 -31.76 56.16
C ARG A 625 -21.75 -31.72 55.88
N GLY A 626 -22.54 -31.71 56.96
CA GLY A 626 -23.83 -31.04 57.02
C GLY A 626 -25.01 -31.70 56.28
N SER A 627 -25.86 -32.37 57.04
CA SER A 627 -27.20 -32.81 56.64
C SER A 627 -28.08 -31.62 56.23
N LYS A 628 -28.39 -31.52 54.92
CA LYS A 628 -29.66 -30.96 54.36
C LYS A 628 -29.78 -30.97 52.82
N ILE A 629 -28.81 -31.52 52.07
CA ILE A 629 -28.83 -31.55 50.58
C ILE A 629 -29.06 -32.98 50.02
N THR A 630 -29.49 -33.94 50.82
CA THR A 630 -29.57 -35.35 50.39
C THR A 630 -30.82 -35.70 49.57
N ALA A 631 -31.93 -34.97 49.70
CA ALA A 631 -33.17 -35.31 49.02
C ALA A 631 -33.26 -34.79 47.58
N LEU A 632 -32.64 -33.64 47.27
CA LEU A 632 -32.67 -33.04 45.93
C LEU A 632 -31.73 -33.76 44.95
N TRP A 633 -30.63 -34.33 45.46
CA TRP A 633 -29.64 -35.02 44.63
C TRP A 633 -30.06 -36.43 44.20
N ILE A 634 -30.77 -37.18 45.06
CA ILE A 634 -31.26 -38.53 44.71
C ILE A 634 -32.27 -38.46 43.55
N GLY A 635 -33.05 -37.37 43.43
CA GLY A 635 -33.95 -37.14 42.30
C GLY A 635 -33.21 -36.94 40.97
N PHE A 636 -32.09 -36.20 40.96
CA PHE A 636 -31.30 -35.97 39.76
C PHE A 636 -30.51 -37.19 39.31
N THR A 637 -30.00 -38.02 40.23
CA THR A 637 -29.29 -39.26 39.85
C THR A 637 -30.23 -40.32 39.27
N ILE A 638 -31.46 -40.44 39.80
CA ILE A 638 -32.45 -41.39 39.26
C ILE A 638 -32.94 -40.92 37.88
N LEU A 639 -33.17 -39.61 37.69
CA LEU A 639 -33.57 -39.06 36.39
C LEU A 639 -32.46 -39.22 35.33
N GLY A 640 -31.19 -39.01 35.71
CA GLY A 640 -30.04 -39.22 34.84
C GLY A 640 -29.83 -40.69 34.44
N LEU A 641 -30.04 -41.63 35.38
CA LEU A 641 -29.99 -43.08 35.10
C LEU A 641 -31.14 -43.54 34.18
N CYS A 642 -32.34 -42.99 34.35
CA CYS A 642 -33.47 -43.31 33.47
C CYS A 642 -33.28 -42.76 32.05
N ILE A 643 -32.73 -41.55 31.88
CA ILE A 643 -32.45 -40.97 30.55
C ILE A 643 -31.30 -41.72 29.85
N GLY A 644 -30.25 -42.11 30.59
CA GLY A 644 -29.13 -42.91 30.06
C GLY A 644 -29.54 -44.31 29.60
N LEU A 645 -30.45 -44.97 30.33
CA LEU A 645 -30.98 -46.29 29.96
C LEU A 645 -31.92 -46.23 28.76
N VAL A 646 -32.72 -45.16 28.61
CA VAL A 646 -33.57 -44.97 27.42
C VAL A 646 -32.72 -44.66 26.19
N GLY A 647 -31.69 -43.82 26.31
CA GLY A 647 -30.77 -43.51 25.20
C GLY A 647 -29.99 -44.72 24.70
N THR A 648 -29.49 -45.57 25.60
CA THR A 648 -28.80 -46.82 25.24
C THR A 648 -29.75 -47.85 24.63
N PHE A 649 -31.00 -47.95 25.10
CA PHE A 649 -31.98 -48.85 24.52
C PHE A 649 -32.37 -48.46 23.08
N PHE A 650 -32.47 -47.15 22.77
CA PHE A 650 -32.75 -46.68 21.40
C PHE A 650 -31.56 -46.87 20.44
N ILE A 651 -30.33 -46.64 20.91
CA ILE A 651 -29.12 -46.86 20.09
C ILE A 651 -28.95 -48.35 19.76
N VAL A 652 -29.16 -49.24 20.73
CA VAL A 652 -29.08 -50.70 20.49
C VAL A 652 -30.19 -51.18 19.57
N ARG A 653 -31.41 -50.60 19.63
CA ARG A 653 -32.52 -51.00 18.75
C ARG A 653 -32.30 -50.56 17.30
N ILE A 654 -31.72 -49.39 17.05
CA ILE A 654 -31.39 -48.88 15.70
C ILE A 654 -30.29 -49.74 15.05
N ILE A 655 -29.33 -50.22 15.84
CA ILE A 655 -28.25 -51.09 15.34
C ILE A 655 -28.80 -52.48 14.99
N VAL A 656 -29.72 -53.03 15.79
CA VAL A 656 -30.30 -54.37 15.54
C VAL A 656 -31.35 -54.39 14.42
N THR A 657 -32.01 -53.26 14.12
CA THR A 657 -32.98 -53.20 12.99
C THR A 657 -32.35 -52.95 11.62
N ARG A 658 -31.06 -52.58 11.53
CA ARG A 658 -30.33 -52.41 10.26
C ARG A 658 -29.56 -53.67 9.80
N GLN A 659 -29.65 -54.78 10.55
CA GLN A 659 -29.07 -56.08 10.16
C GLN A 659 -30.12 -57.15 9.86
N LYS A 660 -31.29 -56.77 9.36
CA LYS A 660 -32.20 -57.68 8.64
C LYS A 660 -32.51 -57.15 7.26
#